data_AF-A0A1D2TVL4-F1
#
_entry.id   AF-A0A1D2TVL4-F1
#
_cell.length_a   1.000
_cell.length_b   1.000
_cell.length_c   1.000
_cell.angle_alpha   90.00
_cell.angle_beta   90.00
_cell.angle_gamma   90.00
#
_symmetry.space_group_name_H-M   'P 1'
#
loop_
_entity.id
_entity.type
_entity.pdbx_description
1 polymer ?
#
loop_
_entity_poly.entity_id
_entity_poly.type
_entity_poly.pdbx_seq_one_letter_code
_entity_poly.pdbx_strand_id
1 'polypeptide(L)'
;MADGTLPTASRREVLAGAGLVIGFSIAGKGEAAETGGKLNAYVQVAPDNTVTIAAKNPEIGQGVKTMLPMLIAEELDVDWSAVRTRQADSDPAAYGRQFAGGSMATPLNWDELRRVGAAARVMLVAAAAQGWGVPASECATASGVVHHKASGRKATYGSLAAKAAEAPVPDLKTVPLKDAKDYKIIGQPKRQVDTAAIVAGKPLFGIDVTLPGMLYATFEKAPVFGARVASADLAAAKRVKGVTDAFVVEGGESLDGLLPGVAVVATSWWAARKGRDRLAATWADHPTGAQSSAAFEARAVELSTQAPGKTERNDGDVAAALAGAVKTVEAAYAYPFLAHANLEPQNCTARFKDGKLEIWAPTQNPEPGRQLVAKTLGIAPEAITIHLIRCGGGFGRRLSNDYMVEAAWIARQVGAPVKLLWTREDDMRHDYYRPAGWHFLKGGVGASGEIVGWHDHFVSLGQEGAFARSAGMSPTEFPARFLANYRYDSSLIPCGVPTGPLRAPGSNAIAFVVQSFIDELAHAAGADPVAFRLKLLGDKPVVGEGASGYAAGRMAAVVKLVAEKSGWGRKPPKGHGLGVAFHYSHLGYFAEVVEVAVDPGGAIKLVKVWVAADIGRHVINPMGALNQVEGSVLDGLSVALHQKITIENGAAAESNFGDYPLMRIGEAPPIETHFIKSDHSPTGLGEPALPPVLPALCNAIFAATGKRIRRLPIETELLKTA
;
A
#
# COMPACT_ATOMS: atom_id res chain seq x y z
N MET A 1 -10.93 29.20 -61.41
CA MET A 1 -12.34 28.76 -61.39
C MET A 1 -12.32 27.29 -61.04
N ALA A 2 -12.84 26.95 -59.86
CA ALA A 2 -12.79 25.62 -59.29
C ALA A 2 -14.13 24.91 -59.52
N ASP A 3 -14.07 23.79 -60.22
CA ASP A 3 -14.95 22.63 -60.12
C ASP A 3 -14.03 21.44 -59.75
N GLY A 4 -14.47 20.25 -59.36
CA GLY A 4 -15.78 19.68 -59.24
C GLY A 4 -15.64 18.34 -58.50
N THR A 5 -16.77 17.84 -58.07
CA THR A 5 -17.04 16.49 -57.54
C THR A 5 -16.23 15.37 -58.19
N LEU A 6 -15.77 14.40 -57.38
CA LEU A 6 -15.26 13.10 -57.84
C LEU A 6 -15.99 11.93 -57.14
N PRO A 7 -16.07 10.75 -57.80
CA PRO A 7 -17.24 9.88 -57.76
C PRO A 7 -17.05 8.63 -56.89
N THR A 8 -18.17 8.00 -56.56
CA THR A 8 -18.27 6.65 -55.99
C THR A 8 -17.94 5.60 -57.06
N ALA A 9 -16.86 4.83 -56.86
CA ALA A 9 -16.57 3.63 -57.64
C ALA A 9 -17.01 2.37 -56.87
N SER A 10 -17.73 1.47 -57.55
CA SER A 10 -18.25 0.21 -56.98
C SER A 10 -17.30 -0.96 -57.21
N ARG A 11 -17.44 -2.01 -56.39
CA ARG A 11 -16.60 -3.23 -56.30
C ARG A 11 -16.44 -4.07 -57.57
N ARG A 12 -16.94 -3.64 -58.74
CA ARG A 12 -17.01 -4.44 -59.97
C ARG A 12 -16.07 -3.99 -61.11
N GLU A 13 -15.27 -2.94 -60.91
CA GLU A 13 -14.42 -2.35 -61.97
C GLU A 13 -12.90 -2.63 -61.85
N VAL A 14 -12.46 -3.52 -60.96
CA VAL A 14 -11.02 -3.84 -60.78
C VAL A 14 -10.67 -5.30 -61.14
N LEU A 15 -11.51 -6.00 -61.90
CA LEU A 15 -11.23 -7.37 -62.36
C LEU A 15 -11.22 -7.47 -63.89
N ALA A 16 -10.16 -6.99 -64.54
CA ALA A 16 -9.70 -7.45 -65.85
C ALA A 16 -8.31 -6.87 -66.17
N GLY A 17 -7.26 -7.67 -65.91
CA GLY A 17 -5.89 -7.31 -66.27
C GLY A 17 -4.91 -8.32 -65.70
N ALA A 18 -4.59 -9.34 -66.47
CA ALA A 18 -3.56 -10.31 -66.14
C ALA A 18 -2.20 -9.59 -66.09
N GLY A 19 -1.76 -9.24 -64.88
CA GLY A 19 -0.46 -8.69 -64.59
C GLY A 19 0.21 -9.54 -63.53
N LEU A 20 1.28 -10.23 -63.92
CA LEU A 20 2.22 -10.89 -63.01
C LEU A 20 2.80 -9.83 -62.07
N VAL A 21 2.25 -9.70 -60.87
CA VAL A 21 2.85 -8.90 -59.80
C VAL A 21 3.56 -9.85 -58.86
N ILE A 22 4.88 -9.82 -58.93
CA ILE A 22 5.79 -10.40 -57.95
C ILE A 22 5.44 -9.79 -56.59
N GLY A 23 4.72 -10.53 -55.77
CA GLY A 23 4.42 -10.17 -54.40
C GLY A 23 5.70 -10.22 -53.57
N PHE A 24 6.40 -9.10 -53.49
CA PHE A 24 7.36 -8.86 -52.42
C PHE A 24 6.61 -8.93 -51.10
N SER A 25 6.80 -10.00 -50.36
CA SER A 25 6.60 -10.00 -48.92
C SER A 25 7.49 -8.90 -48.34
N ILE A 26 6.90 -7.76 -47.99
CA ILE A 26 7.48 -6.88 -46.98
C ILE A 26 7.29 -7.62 -45.66
N ALA A 27 8.13 -8.64 -45.44
CA ALA A 27 8.61 -8.92 -44.11
C ALA A 27 9.18 -7.58 -43.63
N GLY A 28 8.56 -6.99 -42.62
CA GLY A 28 9.06 -5.79 -41.98
C GLY A 28 10.48 -6.05 -41.48
N LYS A 29 11.45 -5.75 -42.34
CA LYS A 29 12.84 -5.49 -41.95
C LYS A 29 12.81 -4.19 -41.19
N GLY A 30 12.67 -4.32 -39.87
CA GLY A 30 12.65 -3.21 -38.95
C GLY A 30 12.62 -3.66 -37.49
N GLU A 31 13.32 -4.74 -37.14
CA GLU A 31 13.48 -5.12 -35.72
C GLU A 31 14.80 -5.87 -35.42
N ALA A 32 15.77 -5.83 -36.34
CA ALA A 32 17.01 -6.60 -36.22
C ALA A 32 18.30 -5.74 -36.22
N ALA A 33 18.19 -4.43 -36.03
CA ALA A 33 19.34 -3.52 -35.93
C ALA A 33 19.26 -2.47 -34.81
N GLU A 34 18.19 -2.45 -34.00
CA GLU A 34 18.00 -1.46 -32.91
C GLU A 34 18.02 -2.07 -31.48
N THR A 35 18.18 -3.39 -31.35
CA THR A 35 18.10 -4.03 -30.03
C THR A 35 19.42 -3.86 -29.28
N GLY A 36 19.48 -2.89 -28.35
CA GLY A 36 20.55 -2.77 -27.37
C GLY A 36 20.83 -4.08 -26.61
N GLY A 37 22.06 -4.25 -26.12
CA GLY A 37 22.47 -5.46 -25.40
C GLY A 37 21.73 -5.63 -24.06
N LYS A 38 21.02 -6.75 -23.90
CA LYS A 38 20.38 -7.14 -22.63
C LYS A 38 21.44 -7.78 -21.72
N LEU A 39 21.90 -7.04 -20.73
CA LEU A 39 22.96 -7.49 -19.81
C LEU A 39 22.42 -8.48 -18.77
N ASN A 40 21.18 -8.26 -18.32
CA ASN A 40 20.45 -9.18 -17.45
C ASN A 40 18.93 -8.93 -17.56
N ALA A 41 18.10 -9.57 -16.73
CA ALA A 41 16.65 -9.38 -16.74
C ALA A 41 16.19 -7.93 -16.47
N TYR A 42 17.04 -7.12 -15.83
CA TYR A 42 16.74 -5.75 -15.44
C TYR A 42 17.32 -4.71 -16.38
N VAL A 43 18.54 -4.91 -16.88
CA VAL A 43 19.33 -3.88 -17.56
C VAL A 43 19.50 -4.19 -19.04
N GLN A 44 19.09 -3.22 -19.86
CA GLN A 44 19.38 -3.17 -21.29
C GLN A 44 20.07 -1.86 -21.63
N VAL A 45 21.10 -1.90 -22.47
CA VAL A 45 21.84 -0.71 -22.91
C VAL A 45 21.78 -0.61 -24.43
N ALA A 46 21.23 0.49 -24.93
CA ALA A 46 21.12 0.80 -26.35
C ALA A 46 22.45 1.35 -26.92
N PRO A 47 22.68 1.24 -28.25
CA PRO A 47 23.91 1.74 -28.88
C PRO A 47 24.18 3.24 -28.64
N ASP A 48 23.14 4.04 -28.45
CA ASP A 48 23.20 5.47 -28.12
C ASP A 48 23.51 5.76 -26.63
N ASN A 49 23.81 4.71 -25.85
CA ASN A 49 24.07 4.74 -24.41
C ASN A 49 22.83 4.96 -23.53
N THR A 50 21.61 4.92 -24.08
CA THR A 50 20.38 4.91 -23.29
C THR A 50 20.29 3.60 -22.50
N VAL A 51 20.00 3.70 -21.20
CA VAL A 51 19.88 2.54 -20.30
C VAL A 51 18.44 2.33 -19.90
N THR A 52 17.86 1.19 -20.28
CA THR A 52 16.53 0.78 -19.81
C THR A 52 16.65 -0.12 -18.59
N ILE A 53 15.98 0.26 -17.50
CA ILE A 53 15.92 -0.51 -16.25
C ILE A 53 14.49 -0.98 -15.99
N ALA A 54 14.30 -2.28 -15.81
CA ALA A 54 13.02 -2.86 -15.45
C ALA A 54 12.67 -2.56 -13.98
N ALA A 55 11.48 -2.00 -13.74
CA ALA A 55 10.89 -1.90 -12.42
C ALA A 55 10.10 -3.17 -12.11
N LYS A 56 10.65 -4.03 -11.24
CA LYS A 56 10.03 -5.33 -10.90
C LYS A 56 8.74 -5.20 -10.11
N ASN A 57 8.66 -4.29 -9.14
CA ASN A 57 7.52 -4.26 -8.22
C ASN A 57 6.34 -3.46 -8.80
N PRO A 58 5.10 -3.77 -8.39
CA PRO A 58 3.94 -2.95 -8.72
C PRO A 58 4.06 -1.52 -8.20
N GLU A 59 3.64 -0.55 -9.02
CA GLU A 59 3.63 0.87 -8.69
C GLU A 59 2.23 1.34 -8.32
N ILE A 60 2.06 1.75 -7.05
CA ILE A 60 0.77 2.17 -6.49
C ILE A 60 0.70 3.65 -6.09
N GLY A 61 1.69 4.45 -6.49
CA GLY A 61 1.84 5.88 -6.15
C GLY A 61 3.06 6.19 -5.28
N GLN A 62 3.66 5.16 -4.68
CA GLN A 62 4.75 5.24 -3.70
C GLN A 62 6.14 5.51 -4.30
N GLY A 63 6.29 5.46 -5.63
CA GLY A 63 7.54 5.82 -6.32
C GLY A 63 8.58 4.70 -6.37
N VAL A 64 8.18 3.44 -6.17
CA VAL A 64 9.05 2.26 -6.31
C VAL A 64 9.59 2.10 -7.72
N LYS A 65 8.82 2.52 -8.74
CA LYS A 65 9.25 2.56 -10.15
C LYS A 65 10.35 3.60 -10.39
N THR A 66 10.69 4.42 -9.41
CA THR A 66 11.83 5.35 -9.49
C THR A 66 12.95 4.91 -8.56
N MET A 67 12.64 4.70 -7.28
CA MET A 67 13.67 4.48 -6.27
C MET A 67 14.36 3.10 -6.38
N LEU A 68 13.69 2.06 -6.88
CA LEU A 68 14.35 0.76 -7.09
C LEU A 68 15.30 0.80 -8.30
N PRO A 69 14.92 1.36 -9.47
CA PRO A 69 15.89 1.60 -10.55
C PRO A 69 17.06 2.50 -10.19
N MET A 70 16.91 3.44 -9.25
CA MET A 70 18.03 4.25 -8.75
C MET A 70 19.14 3.38 -8.13
N LEU A 71 18.80 2.28 -7.45
CA LEU A 71 19.78 1.35 -6.87
C LEU A 71 20.62 0.67 -7.94
N ILE A 72 19.97 0.23 -9.02
CA ILE A 72 20.62 -0.39 -10.16
C ILE A 72 21.49 0.64 -10.88
N ALA A 73 20.96 1.84 -11.16
CA ALA A 73 21.67 2.89 -11.86
C ALA A 73 22.91 3.38 -11.10
N GLU A 74 22.84 3.48 -9.77
CA GLU A 74 23.97 3.86 -8.91
C GLU A 74 25.15 2.90 -9.09
N GLU A 75 24.85 1.60 -9.00
CA GLU A 75 25.86 0.56 -9.12
C GLU A 75 26.25 0.27 -10.57
N LEU A 76 25.40 0.59 -11.53
CA LEU A 76 25.79 0.57 -12.94
C LEU A 76 26.72 1.75 -13.27
N ASP A 77 26.79 2.78 -12.43
CA ASP A 77 27.62 3.98 -12.60
C ASP A 77 27.30 4.75 -13.89
N VAL A 78 26.00 4.97 -14.11
CA VAL A 78 25.43 5.73 -15.25
C VAL A 78 24.83 7.04 -14.77
N ASP A 79 24.72 8.02 -15.65
CA ASP A 79 23.97 9.24 -15.34
C ASP A 79 22.47 8.95 -15.35
N TRP A 80 21.75 9.42 -14.33
CA TRP A 80 20.30 9.21 -14.21
C TRP A 80 19.51 9.74 -15.41
N SER A 81 20.00 10.78 -16.10
CA SER A 81 19.37 11.32 -17.32
C SER A 81 19.37 10.34 -18.50
N ALA A 82 20.31 9.40 -18.54
CA ALA A 82 20.38 8.34 -19.54
C ALA A 82 19.46 7.15 -19.23
N VAL A 83 18.87 7.11 -18.03
CA VAL A 83 18.01 6.01 -17.60
C VAL A 83 16.57 6.20 -18.11
N ARG A 84 15.98 5.11 -18.58
CA ARG A 84 14.54 4.95 -18.84
C ARG A 84 14.03 3.79 -18.01
N THR A 85 12.94 3.99 -17.29
CA THR A 85 12.33 2.89 -16.53
C THR A 85 11.18 2.28 -17.31
N ARG A 86 11.18 0.95 -17.39
CA ARG A 86 10.07 0.16 -17.95
C ARG A 86 9.40 -0.65 -16.84
N GLN A 87 8.08 -0.61 -16.74
CA GLN A 87 7.36 -1.51 -15.83
C GLN A 87 7.53 -2.96 -16.32
N ALA A 88 7.95 -3.85 -15.43
CA ALA A 88 8.01 -5.28 -15.75
C ALA A 88 6.61 -5.91 -15.66
N ASP A 89 6.37 -6.93 -16.47
CA ASP A 89 5.26 -7.86 -16.27
C ASP A 89 5.50 -8.72 -15.02
N SER A 90 4.47 -9.44 -14.56
CA SER A 90 4.66 -10.45 -13.52
C SER A 90 5.40 -11.66 -14.08
N ASP A 91 6.66 -11.80 -13.68
CA ASP A 91 7.56 -12.88 -14.03
C ASP A 91 8.43 -13.23 -12.79
N PRO A 92 7.92 -14.11 -11.90
CA PRO A 92 8.66 -14.50 -10.71
C PRO A 92 9.93 -15.29 -11.01
N ALA A 93 10.06 -15.89 -12.21
CA ALA A 93 11.26 -16.58 -12.62
C ALA A 93 12.40 -15.58 -12.94
N ALA A 94 12.09 -14.47 -13.59
CA ALA A 94 13.06 -13.43 -13.93
C ALA A 94 13.37 -12.48 -12.76
N TYR A 95 12.36 -12.13 -11.95
CA TYR A 95 12.45 -11.05 -10.97
C TYR A 95 12.29 -11.49 -9.50
N GLY A 96 12.05 -12.78 -9.25
CA GLY A 96 11.67 -13.27 -7.93
C GLY A 96 10.32 -12.70 -7.49
N ARG A 97 10.10 -12.61 -6.17
CA ARG A 97 8.83 -12.08 -5.64
C ARG A 97 8.62 -10.62 -6.06
N GLN A 98 7.51 -10.36 -6.76
CA GLN A 98 7.01 -9.02 -7.10
C GLN A 98 5.81 -8.69 -6.22
N PHE A 99 5.91 -7.61 -5.43
CA PHE A 99 4.93 -7.29 -4.39
C PHE A 99 5.05 -5.83 -3.93
N ALA A 100 3.94 -5.22 -3.52
CA ALA A 100 3.89 -3.90 -2.89
C ALA A 100 3.05 -3.93 -1.61
N GLY A 101 3.68 -4.12 -0.45
CA GLY A 101 3.03 -4.09 0.86
C GLY A 101 4.01 -4.30 2.02
N GLY A 102 3.57 -4.05 3.25
CA GLY A 102 4.38 -4.23 4.47
C GLY A 102 5.67 -3.41 4.52
N SER A 103 5.77 -2.38 3.66
CA SER A 103 6.96 -1.54 3.44
C SER A 103 8.21 -2.37 3.12
N MET A 104 8.03 -3.52 2.47
CA MET A 104 9.12 -4.46 2.17
C MET A 104 9.85 -4.16 0.86
N ALA A 105 9.44 -3.16 0.09
CA ALA A 105 10.08 -2.80 -1.17
C ALA A 105 11.57 -2.49 -0.98
N THR A 106 11.95 -1.66 -0.02
CA THR A 106 13.37 -1.38 0.26
C THR A 106 14.08 -2.54 0.95
N PRO A 107 13.58 -3.10 2.08
CA PRO A 107 14.26 -4.20 2.78
C PRO A 107 14.58 -5.41 1.92
N LEU A 108 13.68 -5.80 1.00
CA LEU A 108 13.88 -6.96 0.14
C LEU A 108 14.78 -6.68 -1.07
N ASN A 109 15.01 -5.41 -1.42
CA ASN A 109 15.64 -5.07 -2.71
C ASN A 109 16.90 -4.20 -2.58
N TRP A 110 17.23 -3.70 -1.38
CA TRP A 110 18.35 -2.79 -1.13
C TRP A 110 19.67 -3.34 -1.69
N ASP A 111 20.12 -4.50 -1.21
CA ASP A 111 21.37 -5.09 -1.69
C ASP A 111 21.20 -5.88 -2.99
N GLU A 112 20.05 -6.54 -3.19
CA GLU A 112 19.77 -7.34 -4.39
C GLU A 112 19.89 -6.49 -5.66
N LEU A 113 19.18 -5.36 -5.72
CA LEU A 113 19.18 -4.52 -6.92
C LEU A 113 20.47 -3.72 -7.11
N ARG A 114 21.15 -3.39 -6.01
CA ARG A 114 22.51 -2.87 -6.09
C ARG A 114 23.46 -3.88 -6.75
N ARG A 115 23.38 -5.15 -6.35
CA ARG A 115 24.19 -6.23 -6.95
C ARG A 115 23.86 -6.44 -8.42
N VAL A 116 22.59 -6.32 -8.82
CA VAL A 116 22.18 -6.35 -10.24
C VAL A 116 22.89 -5.27 -11.07
N GLY A 117 22.93 -4.02 -10.57
CA GLY A 117 23.65 -2.92 -11.23
C GLY A 117 25.16 -3.16 -11.30
N ALA A 118 25.75 -3.59 -10.19
CA ALA A 118 27.18 -3.87 -10.11
C ALA A 118 27.61 -5.02 -11.02
N ALA A 119 26.79 -6.08 -11.14
CA ALA A 119 27.06 -7.20 -12.04
C ALA A 119 27.05 -6.75 -13.51
N ALA A 120 26.08 -5.93 -13.91
CA ALA A 120 26.04 -5.35 -15.25
C ALA A 120 27.27 -4.47 -15.53
N ARG A 121 27.73 -3.67 -14.54
CA ARG A 121 28.97 -2.89 -14.63
C ARG A 121 30.20 -3.79 -14.84
N VAL A 122 30.30 -4.90 -14.10
CA VAL A 122 31.40 -5.89 -14.26
C VAL A 122 31.42 -6.49 -15.65
N MET A 123 30.26 -6.85 -16.22
CA MET A 123 30.17 -7.40 -17.59
C MET A 123 30.69 -6.39 -18.63
N LEU A 124 30.36 -5.11 -18.49
CA LEU A 124 30.81 -4.04 -19.38
C LEU A 124 32.32 -3.79 -19.25
N VAL A 125 32.84 -3.76 -18.02
CA VAL A 125 34.29 -3.65 -17.77
C VAL A 125 35.04 -4.83 -18.38
N ALA A 126 34.54 -6.05 -18.21
CA ALA A 126 35.15 -7.24 -18.80
C ALA A 126 35.18 -7.18 -20.33
N ALA A 127 34.08 -6.77 -20.96
CA ALA A 127 34.00 -6.63 -22.42
C ALA A 127 35.02 -5.61 -22.96
N ALA A 128 35.18 -4.48 -22.27
CA ALA A 128 36.17 -3.45 -22.62
C ALA A 128 37.61 -3.95 -22.40
N ALA A 129 37.90 -4.50 -21.22
CA ALA A 129 39.22 -5.03 -20.86
C ALA A 129 39.68 -6.11 -21.85
N GLN A 130 38.80 -7.04 -22.21
CA GLN A 130 39.07 -8.05 -23.23
C GLN A 130 39.29 -7.43 -24.61
N GLY A 131 38.50 -6.42 -25.00
CA GLY A 131 38.69 -5.71 -26.27
C GLY A 131 40.00 -4.92 -26.33
N TRP A 132 40.51 -4.52 -25.16
CA TRP A 132 41.72 -3.73 -25.00
C TRP A 132 42.98 -4.53 -24.71
N GLY A 133 42.85 -5.82 -24.40
CA GLY A 133 43.96 -6.69 -23.99
C GLY A 133 44.59 -6.28 -22.67
N VAL A 134 43.80 -5.79 -21.70
CA VAL A 134 44.28 -5.32 -20.39
C VAL A 134 43.53 -6.00 -19.24
N PRO A 135 44.10 -6.05 -18.03
CA PRO A 135 43.38 -6.51 -16.84
C PRO A 135 42.15 -5.66 -16.53
N ALA A 136 41.04 -6.30 -16.16
CA ALA A 136 39.81 -5.61 -15.75
C ALA A 136 40.02 -4.68 -14.53
N SER A 137 40.96 -5.03 -13.65
CA SER A 137 41.36 -4.23 -12.49
C SER A 137 42.00 -2.88 -12.85
N GLU A 138 42.49 -2.71 -14.08
CA GLU A 138 43.04 -1.45 -14.57
C GLU A 138 41.97 -0.52 -15.19
N CYS A 139 40.74 -1.02 -15.31
CA CYS A 139 39.62 -0.28 -15.85
C CYS A 139 38.77 0.34 -14.73
N ALA A 140 38.29 1.57 -14.96
CA ALA A 140 37.35 2.26 -14.09
C ALA A 140 36.10 2.66 -14.88
N THR A 141 35.02 3.01 -14.19
CA THR A 141 33.80 3.50 -14.82
C THR A 141 33.48 4.90 -14.34
N ALA A 142 32.77 5.65 -15.19
CA ALA A 142 32.06 6.87 -14.82
C ALA A 142 31.00 7.17 -15.89
N SER A 143 29.80 7.56 -15.47
CA SER A 143 28.75 8.12 -16.35
C SER A 143 28.47 7.27 -17.60
N GLY A 144 28.41 5.94 -17.44
CA GLY A 144 28.12 5.02 -18.54
C GLY A 144 29.26 4.83 -19.54
N VAL A 145 30.50 5.04 -19.09
CA VAL A 145 31.73 4.86 -19.88
C VAL A 145 32.74 4.04 -19.08
N VAL A 146 33.41 3.09 -19.75
CA VAL A 146 34.59 2.40 -19.21
C VAL A 146 35.83 3.17 -19.63
N HIS A 147 36.79 3.33 -18.72
CA HIS A 147 38.05 4.05 -18.90
C HIS A 147 39.23 3.16 -18.53
N HIS A 148 40.27 3.13 -19.35
CA HIS A 148 41.56 2.53 -19.00
C HIS A 148 42.62 3.62 -18.79
N LYS A 149 42.90 3.95 -17.53
CA LYS A 149 43.71 5.11 -17.14
C LYS A 149 45.10 5.11 -17.77
N ALA A 150 45.80 3.97 -17.76
CA ALA A 150 47.17 3.88 -18.26
C ALA A 150 47.29 4.20 -19.77
N SER A 151 46.27 3.88 -20.56
CA SER A 151 46.28 4.13 -22.02
C SER A 151 45.44 5.33 -22.48
N GLY A 152 44.60 5.91 -21.61
CA GLY A 152 43.61 6.92 -21.98
C GLY A 152 42.41 6.41 -22.81
N ARG A 153 42.36 5.11 -23.16
CA ARG A 153 41.23 4.52 -23.90
C ARG A 153 39.91 4.63 -23.12
N LYS A 154 38.82 4.84 -23.85
CA LYS A 154 37.45 4.90 -23.33
C LYS A 154 36.48 4.20 -24.27
N ALA A 155 35.43 3.61 -23.71
CA ALA A 155 34.34 2.97 -24.47
C ALA A 155 33.00 3.22 -23.76
N THR A 156 32.00 3.66 -24.51
CA THR A 156 30.64 3.85 -23.98
C THR A 156 30.02 2.49 -23.68
N TYR A 157 29.10 2.42 -22.72
CA TYR A 157 28.39 1.17 -22.44
C TYR A 157 27.61 0.68 -23.66
N GLY A 158 27.00 1.58 -24.43
CA GLY A 158 26.33 1.26 -25.70
C GLY A 158 27.25 0.54 -26.69
N SER A 159 28.51 0.96 -26.80
CA SER A 159 29.48 0.29 -27.68
C SER A 159 29.93 -1.09 -27.19
N LEU A 160 29.77 -1.38 -25.89
CA LEU A 160 30.18 -2.63 -25.25
C LEU A 160 29.01 -3.61 -25.05
N ALA A 161 27.77 -3.13 -25.08
CA ALA A 161 26.59 -3.84 -24.58
C ALA A 161 26.35 -5.19 -25.26
N ALA A 162 26.49 -5.27 -26.58
CA ALA A 162 26.29 -6.50 -27.33
C ALA A 162 27.30 -7.58 -26.90
N LYS A 163 28.59 -7.23 -26.84
CA LYS A 163 29.66 -8.13 -26.39
C LYS A 163 29.52 -8.50 -24.92
N ALA A 164 29.14 -7.55 -24.07
CA ALA A 164 28.92 -7.80 -22.65
C ALA A 164 27.77 -8.77 -22.41
N ALA A 165 26.71 -8.74 -23.22
CA ALA A 165 25.55 -9.62 -23.11
C ALA A 165 25.87 -11.10 -23.42
N GLU A 166 26.98 -11.39 -24.11
CA GLU A 166 27.45 -12.76 -24.37
C GLU A 166 28.23 -13.35 -23.18
N ALA A 167 28.64 -12.52 -22.22
CA ALA A 167 29.38 -12.97 -21.04
C ALA A 167 28.43 -13.61 -20.01
N PRO A 168 28.90 -14.60 -19.23
CA PRO A 168 28.12 -15.13 -18.12
C PRO A 168 27.83 -14.03 -17.09
N VAL A 169 26.60 -14.00 -16.59
CA VAL A 169 26.22 -13.06 -15.52
C VAL A 169 26.99 -13.42 -14.24
N PRO A 170 27.71 -12.46 -13.62
CA PRO A 170 28.44 -12.70 -12.37
C PRO A 170 27.53 -13.19 -11.23
N ASP A 171 28.08 -13.96 -10.29
CA ASP A 171 27.37 -14.34 -9.06
C ASP A 171 27.08 -13.10 -8.22
N LEU A 172 25.80 -12.72 -8.14
CA LEU A 172 25.34 -11.55 -7.40
C LEU A 172 25.80 -11.56 -5.94
N LYS A 173 26.01 -12.73 -5.31
CA LYS A 173 26.43 -12.82 -3.91
C LYS A 173 27.83 -12.26 -3.67
N THR A 174 28.72 -12.33 -4.65
CA THR A 174 30.14 -11.99 -4.51
C THR A 174 30.52 -10.69 -5.20
N VAL A 175 29.65 -10.10 -6.01
CA VAL A 175 29.94 -8.83 -6.70
C VAL A 175 30.09 -7.69 -5.68
N PRO A 176 31.21 -6.93 -5.71
CA PRO A 176 31.43 -5.82 -4.80
C PRO A 176 30.49 -4.65 -5.11
N LEU A 177 29.95 -4.06 -4.05
CA LEU A 177 29.11 -2.87 -4.12
C LEU A 177 29.93 -1.60 -3.88
N LYS A 178 29.46 -0.46 -4.39
CA LYS A 178 30.08 0.84 -4.10
C LYS A 178 30.00 1.19 -2.62
N ASP A 179 31.00 1.92 -2.14
CA ASP A 179 30.92 2.60 -0.84
C ASP A 179 29.91 3.75 -0.91
N ALA A 180 29.24 4.00 0.21
CA ALA A 180 28.22 5.05 0.31
C ALA A 180 28.74 6.46 -0.01
N LYS A 181 30.00 6.73 0.30
CA LYS A 181 30.67 8.00 -0.03
C LYS A 181 30.79 8.25 -1.54
N ASP A 182 30.70 7.20 -2.35
CA ASP A 182 30.84 7.25 -3.81
C ASP A 182 29.48 7.28 -4.51
N TYR A 183 28.37 7.37 -3.77
CA TYR A 183 27.03 7.47 -4.34
C TYR A 183 26.81 8.81 -5.04
N LYS A 184 26.21 8.77 -6.23
CA LYS A 184 25.87 9.94 -7.06
C LYS A 184 24.36 10.09 -7.33
N ILE A 185 23.59 9.02 -7.11
CA ILE A 185 22.15 8.90 -7.36
C ILE A 185 21.41 8.60 -6.06
N ILE A 186 21.84 7.61 -5.29
CA ILE A 186 21.24 7.28 -3.99
C ILE A 186 21.42 8.47 -3.04
N GLY A 187 20.35 8.86 -2.36
CA GLY A 187 20.35 10.03 -1.48
C GLY A 187 20.13 11.36 -2.19
N GLN A 188 19.97 11.37 -3.52
CA GLN A 188 19.67 12.57 -4.28
C GLN A 188 18.17 12.65 -4.61
N PRO A 189 17.56 13.85 -4.52
CA PRO A 189 16.14 14.02 -4.84
C PRO A 189 15.91 13.78 -6.35
N LYS A 190 15.09 12.79 -6.68
CA LYS A 190 14.67 12.50 -8.06
C LYS A 190 13.14 12.56 -8.16
N ARG A 191 12.63 13.25 -9.19
CA ARG A 191 11.21 13.23 -9.54
C ARG A 191 10.80 11.81 -9.95
N GLN A 192 9.54 11.43 -9.72
CA GLN A 192 9.07 10.14 -10.19
C GLN A 192 9.10 10.08 -11.72
N VAL A 193 9.49 8.93 -12.26
CA VAL A 193 9.61 8.71 -13.72
C VAL A 193 8.30 8.89 -14.48
N ASP A 194 7.16 8.68 -13.80
CA ASP A 194 5.82 8.84 -14.40
C ASP A 194 5.25 10.26 -14.24
N THR A 195 5.88 11.17 -13.48
CA THR A 195 5.29 12.49 -13.16
C THR A 195 4.90 13.27 -14.41
N ALA A 196 5.78 13.32 -15.42
CA ALA A 196 5.49 14.05 -16.67
C ALA A 196 4.29 13.46 -17.42
N ALA A 197 4.13 12.14 -17.41
CA ALA A 197 3.03 11.45 -18.06
C ALA A 197 1.71 11.63 -17.28
N ILE A 198 1.76 11.63 -15.95
CA ILE A 198 0.60 11.91 -15.07
C ILE A 198 0.07 13.32 -15.31
N VAL A 199 0.93 14.35 -15.25
CA VAL A 199 0.48 15.75 -15.43
C VAL A 199 -0.01 16.04 -16.84
N ALA A 200 0.45 15.28 -17.83
CA ALA A 200 0.01 15.38 -19.22
C ALA A 200 -1.24 14.54 -19.53
N GLY A 201 -1.84 13.86 -18.53
CA GLY A 201 -3.02 13.01 -18.73
C GLY A 201 -2.79 11.82 -19.66
N LYS A 202 -1.57 11.26 -19.67
CA LYS A 202 -1.26 10.07 -20.47
C LYS A 202 -1.90 8.82 -19.85
N PRO A 203 -2.32 7.85 -20.68
CA PRO A 203 -2.92 6.61 -20.19
C PRO A 203 -1.87 5.76 -19.46
N LEU A 204 -2.03 5.59 -18.15
CA LEU A 204 -1.09 4.86 -17.29
C LEU A 204 -1.77 3.88 -16.34
N PHE A 205 -3.04 4.10 -16.03
CA PHE A 205 -3.79 3.40 -15.00
C PHE A 205 -4.59 2.23 -15.59
N GLY A 206 -5.08 1.33 -14.73
CA GLY A 206 -5.83 0.15 -15.18
C GLY A 206 -7.08 0.54 -15.99
N ILE A 207 -7.74 1.62 -15.59
CA ILE A 207 -8.89 2.18 -16.29
C ILE A 207 -8.57 2.70 -17.70
N ASP A 208 -7.31 2.97 -18.03
CA ASP A 208 -6.89 3.50 -19.33
C ASP A 208 -6.67 2.40 -20.39
N VAL A 209 -6.53 1.13 -19.96
CA VAL A 209 -6.21 0.00 -20.85
C VAL A 209 -7.27 -0.17 -21.93
N THR A 210 -6.88 -0.17 -23.21
CA THR A 210 -7.83 -0.34 -24.31
C THR A 210 -7.31 -1.41 -25.26
N LEU A 211 -8.16 -2.37 -25.61
CA LEU A 211 -7.83 -3.47 -26.52
C LEU A 211 -8.78 -3.48 -27.72
N PRO A 212 -8.34 -3.94 -28.91
CA PRO A 212 -9.23 -4.12 -30.04
C PRO A 212 -10.39 -5.05 -29.72
N GLY A 213 -11.62 -4.63 -30.05
CA GLY A 213 -12.84 -5.41 -29.80
C GLY A 213 -13.23 -5.55 -28.32
N MET A 214 -12.66 -4.74 -27.43
CA MET A 214 -12.93 -4.80 -26.00
C MET A 214 -14.36 -4.40 -25.65
N LEU A 215 -14.97 -5.17 -24.75
CA LEU A 215 -16.24 -4.87 -24.09
C LEU A 215 -16.00 -4.36 -22.66
N TYR A 216 -17.04 -3.78 -22.08
CA TYR A 216 -17.03 -3.26 -20.71
C TYR A 216 -18.03 -4.03 -19.87
N ALA A 217 -17.65 -4.33 -18.63
CA ALA A 217 -18.50 -5.02 -17.68
C ALA A 217 -18.73 -4.20 -16.41
N THR A 218 -19.94 -4.31 -15.89
CA THR A 218 -20.26 -4.07 -14.48
C THR A 218 -20.60 -5.40 -13.81
N PHE A 219 -20.40 -5.50 -12.51
CA PHE A 219 -20.73 -6.69 -11.73
C PHE A 219 -21.45 -6.29 -10.46
N GLU A 220 -22.75 -6.57 -10.41
CA GLU A 220 -23.60 -6.27 -9.25
C GLU A 220 -23.57 -7.44 -8.27
N LYS A 221 -23.26 -7.13 -7.02
CA LYS A 221 -23.20 -8.09 -5.90
C LYS A 221 -24.23 -7.70 -4.85
N ALA A 222 -24.60 -8.65 -4.01
CA ALA A 222 -25.50 -8.39 -2.89
C ALA A 222 -24.88 -7.42 -1.89
N PRO A 223 -25.67 -6.50 -1.29
CA PRO A 223 -25.19 -5.66 -0.19
C PRO A 223 -24.68 -6.47 1.01
N VAL A 224 -25.32 -7.62 1.29
CA VAL A 224 -24.82 -8.59 2.27
C VAL A 224 -23.82 -9.51 1.58
N PHE A 225 -22.58 -9.46 2.04
CA PHE A 225 -21.46 -10.20 1.44
C PHE A 225 -21.73 -11.71 1.36
N GLY A 226 -21.54 -12.27 0.16
CA GLY A 226 -21.72 -13.71 -0.09
C GLY A 226 -23.17 -14.15 -0.34
N ALA A 227 -24.17 -13.27 -0.16
CA ALA A 227 -25.55 -13.61 -0.46
C ALA A 227 -25.75 -13.90 -1.96
N ARG A 228 -26.55 -14.93 -2.26
CA ARG A 228 -26.83 -15.38 -3.63
C ARG A 228 -27.86 -14.49 -4.32
N VAL A 229 -27.84 -14.49 -5.65
CA VAL A 229 -28.92 -13.89 -6.45
C VAL A 229 -30.18 -14.71 -6.27
N ALA A 230 -31.25 -14.12 -5.75
CA ALA A 230 -32.57 -14.75 -5.70
C ALA A 230 -33.31 -14.56 -7.03
N SER A 231 -33.28 -13.35 -7.59
CA SER A 231 -33.83 -13.07 -8.92
C SER A 231 -33.18 -11.83 -9.54
N ALA A 232 -33.20 -11.74 -10.88
CA ALA A 232 -32.79 -10.54 -11.63
C ALA A 232 -33.45 -10.53 -13.03
N ASP A 233 -33.92 -9.37 -13.50
CA ASP A 233 -34.45 -9.15 -14.84
C ASP A 233 -33.32 -8.95 -15.87
N LEU A 234 -32.66 -10.06 -16.21
CA LEU A 234 -31.62 -10.09 -17.23
C LEU A 234 -32.13 -9.61 -18.60
N ALA A 235 -33.42 -9.83 -18.90
CA ALA A 235 -34.02 -9.41 -20.15
C ALA A 235 -34.14 -7.89 -20.24
N ALA A 236 -34.49 -7.20 -19.14
CA ALA A 236 -34.50 -5.74 -19.08
C ALA A 236 -33.11 -5.14 -19.26
N ALA A 237 -32.08 -5.74 -18.65
CA ALA A 237 -30.70 -5.33 -18.88
C ALA A 237 -30.33 -5.49 -20.37
N LYS A 238 -30.63 -6.65 -20.98
CA LYS A 238 -30.35 -6.93 -22.40
C LYS A 238 -31.11 -6.05 -23.39
N ARG A 239 -32.25 -5.46 -23.00
CA ARG A 239 -32.98 -4.48 -23.82
C ARG A 239 -32.30 -3.11 -23.91
N VAL A 240 -31.34 -2.81 -23.04
CA VAL A 240 -30.59 -1.54 -23.09
C VAL A 240 -29.65 -1.55 -24.29
N LYS A 241 -29.76 -0.53 -25.16
CA LYS A 241 -28.91 -0.40 -26.34
C LYS A 241 -27.42 -0.40 -25.95
N GLY A 242 -26.67 -1.30 -26.58
CA GLY A 242 -25.24 -1.48 -26.36
C GLY A 242 -24.89 -2.59 -25.37
N VAL A 243 -25.86 -3.09 -24.59
CA VAL A 243 -25.67 -4.31 -23.80
C VAL A 243 -25.63 -5.51 -24.74
N THR A 244 -24.55 -6.29 -24.63
CA THR A 244 -24.31 -7.47 -25.44
C THR A 244 -24.68 -8.74 -24.68
N ASP A 245 -24.51 -8.75 -23.36
CA ASP A 245 -24.92 -9.86 -22.52
C ASP A 245 -25.19 -9.43 -21.07
N ALA A 246 -25.95 -10.26 -20.35
CA ALA A 246 -26.20 -10.14 -18.92
C ALA A 246 -26.53 -11.53 -18.35
N PHE A 247 -25.88 -11.92 -17.27
CA PHE A 247 -26.00 -13.27 -16.72
C PHE A 247 -25.67 -13.32 -15.23
N VAL A 248 -26.32 -14.26 -14.54
CA VAL A 248 -26.04 -14.59 -13.15
C VAL A 248 -24.73 -15.35 -13.04
N VAL A 249 -23.97 -15.02 -12.01
CA VAL A 249 -22.73 -15.66 -11.59
C VAL A 249 -23.01 -16.32 -10.26
N GLU A 250 -22.99 -17.66 -10.23
CA GLU A 250 -23.31 -18.40 -9.01
C GLU A 250 -22.28 -18.20 -7.89
N GLY A 251 -21.01 -17.97 -8.27
CA GLY A 251 -19.91 -17.74 -7.33
C GLY A 251 -19.72 -18.86 -6.30
N GLY A 252 -18.91 -18.55 -5.28
CA GLY A 252 -18.68 -19.40 -4.12
C GLY A 252 -18.81 -18.63 -2.80
N GLU A 253 -18.53 -19.31 -1.70
CA GLU A 253 -18.68 -18.77 -0.33
C GLU A 253 -17.41 -18.07 0.18
N SER A 254 -16.28 -18.26 -0.51
CA SER A 254 -15.02 -17.60 -0.12
C SER A 254 -15.09 -16.12 -0.47
N LEU A 255 -15.07 -15.27 0.56
CA LEU A 255 -15.09 -13.81 0.41
C LEU A 255 -13.92 -13.27 -0.42
N ASP A 256 -12.77 -13.96 -0.40
CA ASP A 256 -11.59 -13.64 -1.21
C ASP A 256 -11.70 -14.08 -2.69
N GLY A 257 -12.73 -14.84 -3.07
CA GLY A 257 -12.89 -15.47 -4.38
C GLY A 257 -13.92 -14.82 -5.30
N LEU A 258 -14.44 -15.59 -6.26
CA LEU A 258 -15.56 -15.16 -7.11
C LEU A 258 -16.86 -15.23 -6.31
N LEU A 259 -17.41 -14.07 -5.95
CA LEU A 259 -18.68 -13.98 -5.25
C LEU A 259 -19.90 -14.16 -6.18
N PRO A 260 -21.06 -14.54 -5.64
CA PRO A 260 -22.31 -14.53 -6.40
C PRO A 260 -22.68 -13.11 -6.84
N GLY A 261 -23.29 -12.97 -8.01
CA GLY A 261 -23.70 -11.67 -8.53
C GLY A 261 -24.26 -11.72 -9.94
N VAL A 262 -24.42 -10.56 -10.57
CA VAL A 262 -24.90 -10.43 -11.94
C VAL A 262 -23.93 -9.59 -12.75
N ALA A 263 -23.38 -10.16 -13.82
CA ALA A 263 -22.53 -9.45 -14.77
C ALA A 263 -23.38 -8.84 -15.87
N VAL A 264 -23.12 -7.58 -16.22
CA VAL A 264 -23.70 -6.91 -17.40
C VAL A 264 -22.56 -6.44 -18.29
N VAL A 265 -22.58 -6.88 -19.55
CA VAL A 265 -21.50 -6.67 -20.52
C VAL A 265 -22.03 -5.88 -21.70
N ALA A 266 -21.27 -4.87 -22.13
CA ALA A 266 -21.71 -3.93 -23.16
C ALA A 266 -20.55 -3.37 -23.98
N THR A 267 -20.88 -2.71 -25.09
CA THR A 267 -19.91 -2.03 -25.97
C THR A 267 -19.36 -0.72 -25.39
N SER A 268 -19.92 -0.24 -24.28
CA SER A 268 -19.40 0.89 -23.50
C SER A 268 -19.72 0.71 -22.02
N TRP A 269 -18.90 1.26 -21.14
CA TRP A 269 -19.16 1.18 -19.70
C TRP A 269 -20.50 1.82 -19.31
N TRP A 270 -20.88 2.92 -19.96
CA TRP A 270 -22.16 3.58 -19.71
C TRP A 270 -23.36 2.71 -20.07
N ALA A 271 -23.28 1.93 -21.16
CA ALA A 271 -24.33 0.98 -21.52
C ALA A 271 -24.38 -0.19 -20.51
N ALA A 272 -23.23 -0.70 -20.07
CA ALA A 272 -23.18 -1.75 -19.02
C ALA A 272 -23.81 -1.26 -17.71
N ARG A 273 -23.49 -0.04 -17.27
CA ARG A 273 -24.11 0.58 -16.09
C ARG A 273 -25.62 0.73 -16.25
N LYS A 274 -26.09 1.29 -17.37
CA LYS A 274 -27.53 1.43 -17.63
C LYS A 274 -28.25 0.08 -17.69
N GLY A 275 -27.61 -0.96 -18.21
CA GLY A 275 -28.14 -2.32 -18.19
C GLY A 275 -28.25 -2.86 -16.77
N ARG A 276 -27.20 -2.66 -15.95
CA ARG A 276 -27.21 -3.02 -14.53
C ARG A 276 -28.35 -2.36 -13.77
N ASP A 277 -28.58 -1.07 -13.97
CA ASP A 277 -29.67 -0.32 -13.31
C ASP A 277 -31.07 -0.86 -13.68
N ARG A 278 -31.20 -1.76 -14.67
CA ARG A 278 -32.45 -2.42 -15.08
C ARG A 278 -32.61 -3.84 -14.52
N LEU A 279 -31.61 -4.39 -13.83
CA LEU A 279 -31.67 -5.76 -13.32
C LEU A 279 -32.76 -5.95 -12.28
N ALA A 280 -33.06 -4.93 -11.47
CA ALA A 280 -33.97 -5.06 -10.32
C ALA A 280 -33.65 -6.33 -9.48
N ALA A 281 -32.37 -6.55 -9.21
CA ALA A 281 -31.89 -7.75 -8.56
C ALA A 281 -32.41 -7.85 -7.11
N THR A 282 -32.83 -9.04 -6.72
CA THR A 282 -33.16 -9.38 -5.32
C THR A 282 -32.20 -10.45 -4.84
N TRP A 283 -31.89 -10.41 -3.55
CA TRP A 283 -30.86 -11.26 -2.94
C TRP A 283 -31.49 -12.25 -1.97
N ALA A 284 -30.91 -13.44 -1.87
CA ALA A 284 -31.34 -14.45 -0.91
C ALA A 284 -30.96 -14.04 0.52
N ASP A 285 -31.69 -14.55 1.51
CA ASP A 285 -31.34 -14.39 2.91
C ASP A 285 -29.94 -14.97 3.18
N HIS A 286 -29.21 -14.33 4.09
CA HIS A 286 -27.86 -14.73 4.45
C HIS A 286 -27.67 -14.63 5.98
N PRO A 287 -26.95 -15.57 6.64
CA PRO A 287 -26.82 -15.61 8.09
C PRO A 287 -26.27 -14.32 8.74
N THR A 288 -25.56 -13.51 7.97
CA THR A 288 -24.92 -12.27 8.45
C THR A 288 -25.77 -11.02 8.18
N GLY A 289 -26.96 -11.17 7.57
CA GLY A 289 -27.85 -10.07 7.19
C GLY A 289 -28.48 -9.29 8.35
N ALA A 290 -28.29 -9.73 9.60
CA ALA A 290 -28.72 -9.00 10.80
C ALA A 290 -27.58 -8.31 11.56
N GLN A 291 -26.34 -8.42 11.08
CA GLN A 291 -25.18 -7.83 11.77
C GLN A 291 -25.17 -6.31 11.63
N SER A 292 -24.71 -5.61 12.66
CA SER A 292 -24.55 -4.16 12.64
C SER A 292 -23.41 -3.68 13.52
N SER A 293 -22.85 -2.50 13.22
CA SER A 293 -21.81 -1.88 14.04
C SER A 293 -22.25 -1.67 15.49
N ALA A 294 -23.51 -1.26 15.69
CA ALA A 294 -24.07 -1.09 17.03
C ALA A 294 -24.18 -2.42 17.80
N ALA A 295 -24.57 -3.51 17.13
CA ALA A 295 -24.63 -4.83 17.74
C ALA A 295 -23.23 -5.37 18.09
N PHE A 296 -22.23 -5.13 17.24
CA PHE A 296 -20.84 -5.48 17.54
C PHE A 296 -20.32 -4.75 18.77
N GLU A 297 -20.57 -3.44 18.88
CA GLU A 297 -20.16 -2.64 20.03
C GLU A 297 -20.87 -3.08 21.32
N ALA A 298 -22.19 -3.29 21.29
CA ALA A 298 -22.93 -3.78 22.44
C ALA A 298 -22.40 -5.15 22.91
N ARG A 299 -22.12 -6.06 21.97
CA ARG A 299 -21.52 -7.36 22.27
C ARG A 299 -20.11 -7.24 22.83
N ALA A 300 -19.31 -6.28 22.38
CA ALA A 300 -17.97 -6.04 22.90
C ALA A 300 -18.00 -5.58 24.36
N VAL A 301 -18.93 -4.68 24.71
CA VAL A 301 -19.14 -4.24 26.10
C VAL A 301 -19.63 -5.39 26.98
N GLU A 302 -20.52 -6.25 26.47
CA GLU A 302 -20.96 -7.43 27.21
C GLU A 302 -19.78 -8.37 27.51
N LEU A 303 -18.97 -8.69 26.50
CA LEU A 303 -17.84 -9.59 26.59
C LEU A 303 -16.73 -9.09 27.54
N SER A 304 -16.54 -7.78 27.66
CA SER A 304 -15.50 -7.22 28.55
C SER A 304 -15.78 -7.44 30.04
N THR A 305 -17.01 -7.81 30.39
CA THR A 305 -17.40 -8.18 31.76
C THR A 305 -17.34 -9.69 32.02
N GLN A 306 -17.07 -10.48 30.99
CA GLN A 306 -17.02 -11.95 31.03
C GLN A 306 -15.58 -12.44 31.10
N ALA A 307 -15.40 -13.73 31.41
CA ALA A 307 -14.11 -14.37 31.26
C ALA A 307 -13.67 -14.29 29.79
N PRO A 308 -12.39 -13.97 29.52
CA PRO A 308 -11.92 -13.83 28.16
C PRO A 308 -11.96 -15.17 27.44
N GLY A 309 -12.24 -15.14 26.14
CA GLY A 309 -12.16 -16.33 25.29
C GLY A 309 -10.76 -16.94 25.24
N LYS A 310 -9.71 -16.10 25.31
CA LYS A 310 -8.31 -16.56 25.34
C LYS A 310 -7.41 -15.55 26.03
N THR A 311 -6.41 -16.05 26.77
CA THR A 311 -5.28 -15.24 27.24
C THR A 311 -4.16 -15.33 26.20
N GLU A 312 -3.86 -14.22 25.55
CA GLU A 312 -2.84 -14.13 24.49
C GLU A 312 -1.44 -13.96 25.07
N ARG A 313 -1.33 -13.25 26.22
CA ARG A 313 -0.09 -13.08 26.98
C ARG A 313 -0.38 -12.82 28.46
N ASN A 314 0.44 -13.38 29.34
CA ASN A 314 0.39 -13.12 30.78
C ASN A 314 1.80 -13.21 31.37
N ASP A 315 2.39 -12.05 31.66
CA ASP A 315 3.68 -11.91 32.33
C ASP A 315 3.46 -11.42 33.77
N GLY A 316 4.22 -11.99 34.72
CA GLY A 316 4.20 -11.56 36.12
C GLY A 316 2.85 -11.80 36.83
N ASP A 317 2.63 -11.06 37.92
CA ASP A 317 1.37 -11.06 38.68
C ASP A 317 0.69 -9.69 38.53
N VAL A 318 -0.08 -9.55 37.44
CA VAL A 318 -0.78 -8.30 37.11
C VAL A 318 -1.80 -7.92 38.17
N ALA A 319 -2.48 -8.90 38.79
CA ALA A 319 -3.49 -8.63 39.79
C ALA A 319 -2.86 -8.03 41.06
N ALA A 320 -1.79 -8.65 41.57
CA ALA A 320 -1.06 -8.12 42.72
C ALA A 320 -0.43 -6.76 42.42
N ALA A 321 0.15 -6.58 41.23
CA ALA A 321 0.76 -5.32 40.83
C ALA A 321 -0.25 -4.16 40.73
N LEU A 322 -1.45 -4.42 40.19
CA LEU A 322 -2.51 -3.43 40.13
C LEU A 322 -3.10 -3.12 41.52
N ALA A 323 -3.20 -4.12 42.41
CA ALA A 323 -3.67 -3.91 43.77
C ALA A 323 -2.69 -3.06 44.61
N GLY A 324 -1.38 -3.18 44.35
CA GLY A 324 -0.34 -2.39 45.00
C GLY A 324 -0.04 -1.04 44.34
N ALA A 325 -0.71 -0.67 43.26
CA ALA A 325 -0.45 0.57 42.54
C ALA A 325 -0.89 1.80 43.36
N VAL A 326 -0.12 2.89 43.29
CA VAL A 326 -0.46 4.17 43.94
C VAL A 326 -1.66 4.83 43.26
N LYS A 327 -1.77 4.66 41.94
CA LYS A 327 -2.95 5.05 41.16
C LYS A 327 -3.24 3.99 40.11
N THR A 328 -4.52 3.79 39.83
CA THR A 328 -4.97 2.98 38.69
C THR A 328 -5.73 3.84 37.71
N VAL A 329 -5.65 3.49 36.43
CA VAL A 329 -6.40 4.13 35.33
C VAL A 329 -7.13 3.04 34.59
N GLU A 330 -8.42 3.26 34.33
CA GLU A 330 -9.26 2.40 33.52
C GLU A 330 -9.81 3.19 32.32
N ALA A 331 -9.77 2.58 31.14
CA ALA A 331 -10.21 3.22 29.91
C ALA A 331 -10.73 2.18 28.91
N ALA A 332 -11.82 2.51 28.21
CA ALA A 332 -12.30 1.76 27.06
C ALA A 332 -12.03 2.57 25.79
N TYR A 333 -11.40 1.95 24.78
CA TYR A 333 -11.12 2.55 23.49
C TYR A 333 -11.81 1.80 22.36
N ALA A 334 -12.26 2.52 21.33
CA ALA A 334 -12.90 1.92 20.16
C ALA A 334 -12.51 2.61 18.85
N TYR A 335 -12.42 1.83 17.78
CA TYR A 335 -12.25 2.32 16.41
C TYR A 335 -13.20 1.58 15.44
N PRO A 336 -13.78 2.29 14.44
CA PRO A 336 -14.87 1.79 13.58
C PRO A 336 -14.29 0.97 12.44
N PHE A 337 -15.06 0.42 11.48
CA PHE A 337 -14.48 -0.09 10.21
C PHE A 337 -13.98 1.07 9.33
N LEU A 338 -13.07 0.81 8.37
CA LEU A 338 -12.65 1.81 7.37
C LEU A 338 -12.52 1.21 5.98
N ALA A 339 -12.88 2.00 4.98
CA ALA A 339 -12.60 1.73 3.58
C ALA A 339 -11.26 2.36 3.17
N HIS A 340 -10.62 1.79 2.16
CA HIS A 340 -9.37 2.29 1.60
C HIS A 340 -9.55 3.55 0.76
N ALA A 341 -10.74 3.72 0.17
CA ALA A 341 -11.13 4.94 -0.53
C ALA A 341 -10.11 5.40 -1.61
N ASN A 342 -9.49 4.45 -2.31
CA ASN A 342 -8.52 4.72 -3.37
C ASN A 342 -9.17 5.52 -4.52
N LEU A 343 -8.52 6.54 -5.08
CA LEU A 343 -9.16 7.42 -6.08
C LEU A 343 -9.59 6.68 -7.36
N GLU A 344 -8.83 5.70 -7.82
CA GLU A 344 -9.22 4.79 -8.91
C GLU A 344 -10.00 3.59 -8.35
N PRO A 345 -11.31 3.44 -8.63
CA PRO A 345 -12.08 2.26 -8.21
C PRO A 345 -11.47 0.95 -8.73
N GLN A 346 -11.83 -0.17 -8.09
CA GLN A 346 -11.39 -1.48 -8.57
C GLN A 346 -11.77 -1.68 -10.04
N ASN A 347 -10.78 -2.15 -10.81
CA ASN A 347 -10.91 -2.40 -12.23
C ASN A 347 -9.85 -3.41 -12.66
N CYS A 348 -10.13 -4.10 -13.75
CA CYS A 348 -9.16 -4.97 -14.41
C CYS A 348 -9.61 -5.24 -15.84
N THR A 349 -8.65 -5.40 -16.74
CA THR A 349 -8.92 -5.85 -18.12
C THR A 349 -8.38 -7.26 -18.29
N ALA A 350 -9.17 -8.15 -18.88
CA ALA A 350 -8.79 -9.54 -19.12
C ALA A 350 -9.16 -9.97 -20.55
N ARG A 351 -8.35 -10.86 -21.13
CA ARG A 351 -8.59 -11.50 -22.42
C ARG A 351 -8.32 -13.00 -22.30
N PHE A 352 -9.37 -13.81 -22.46
CA PHE A 352 -9.24 -15.26 -22.52
C PHE A 352 -9.36 -15.73 -23.98
N LYS A 353 -8.36 -16.46 -24.47
CA LYS A 353 -8.33 -16.99 -25.84
C LYS A 353 -7.49 -18.26 -25.89
N ASP A 354 -7.99 -19.29 -26.57
CA ASP A 354 -7.25 -20.55 -26.82
C ASP A 354 -6.65 -21.19 -25.56
N GLY A 355 -7.40 -21.17 -24.44
CA GLY A 355 -6.95 -21.71 -23.15
C GLY A 355 -5.93 -20.85 -22.41
N LYS A 356 -5.58 -19.67 -22.93
CA LYS A 356 -4.65 -18.72 -22.32
C LYS A 356 -5.38 -17.46 -21.86
N LEU A 357 -4.90 -16.87 -20.78
CA LEU A 357 -5.45 -15.67 -20.18
C LEU A 357 -4.39 -14.57 -20.12
N GLU A 358 -4.68 -13.40 -20.68
CA GLU A 358 -3.91 -12.18 -20.42
C GLU A 358 -4.71 -11.26 -19.51
N ILE A 359 -4.05 -10.68 -18.51
CA ILE A 359 -4.64 -9.78 -17.53
C ILE A 359 -3.80 -8.50 -17.42
N TRP A 360 -4.43 -7.35 -17.59
CA TRP A 360 -3.85 -6.05 -17.26
C TRP A 360 -4.36 -5.64 -15.88
N ALA A 361 -3.51 -5.83 -14.87
CA ALA A 361 -3.90 -5.78 -13.47
C ALA A 361 -3.25 -4.60 -12.74
N PRO A 362 -4.04 -3.64 -12.25
CA PRO A 362 -3.61 -2.71 -11.20
C PRO A 362 -3.58 -3.44 -9.83
N THR A 363 -2.61 -4.34 -9.61
CA THR A 363 -2.52 -5.18 -8.38
C THR A 363 -1.26 -4.89 -7.56
N GLN A 364 -1.36 -4.99 -6.23
CA GLN A 364 -0.19 -4.98 -5.33
C GLN A 364 0.46 -6.37 -5.19
N ASN A 365 -0.25 -7.44 -5.53
CA ASN A 365 0.11 -8.80 -5.18
C ASN A 365 -0.23 -9.78 -6.33
N PRO A 366 0.52 -9.71 -7.44
CA PRO A 366 0.17 -10.38 -8.68
C PRO A 366 0.18 -11.90 -8.59
N GLU A 367 1.12 -12.51 -7.84
CA GLU A 367 1.25 -13.96 -7.81
C GLU A 367 0.10 -14.66 -7.07
N PRO A 368 -0.32 -14.22 -5.86
CA PRO A 368 -1.58 -14.70 -5.27
C PRO A 368 -2.80 -14.46 -6.16
N GLY A 369 -2.83 -13.35 -6.91
CA GLY A 369 -3.87 -13.10 -7.91
C GLY A 369 -3.88 -14.15 -9.03
N ARG A 370 -2.70 -14.49 -9.57
CA ARG A 370 -2.52 -15.56 -10.56
C ARG A 370 -3.08 -16.89 -10.06
N GLN A 371 -2.70 -17.30 -8.85
CA GLN A 371 -3.14 -18.56 -8.26
C GLN A 371 -4.64 -18.61 -8.04
N LEU A 372 -5.23 -17.50 -7.55
CA LEU A 372 -6.67 -17.41 -7.33
C LEU A 372 -7.47 -17.46 -8.64
N VAL A 373 -7.00 -16.76 -9.68
CA VAL A 373 -7.60 -16.81 -11.02
C VAL A 373 -7.46 -18.20 -11.63
N ALA A 374 -6.27 -18.82 -11.56
CA ALA A 374 -6.01 -20.16 -12.05
C ALA A 374 -6.96 -21.19 -11.40
N LYS A 375 -7.08 -21.15 -10.07
CA LYS A 375 -8.02 -21.99 -9.31
C LYS A 375 -9.46 -21.77 -9.74
N THR A 376 -9.88 -20.52 -9.90
CA THR A 376 -11.27 -20.18 -10.25
C THR A 376 -11.63 -20.65 -11.66
N LEU A 377 -10.70 -20.53 -12.62
CA LEU A 377 -10.96 -20.93 -14.01
C LEU A 377 -10.63 -22.40 -14.29
N GLY A 378 -9.91 -23.08 -13.40
CA GLY A 378 -9.42 -24.44 -13.63
C GLY A 378 -8.39 -24.52 -14.76
N ILE A 379 -7.48 -23.54 -14.84
CA ILE A 379 -6.37 -23.49 -15.81
C ILE A 379 -5.02 -23.49 -15.11
N ALA A 380 -3.95 -23.82 -15.83
CA ALA A 380 -2.59 -23.78 -15.28
C ALA A 380 -2.14 -22.34 -15.01
N PRO A 381 -1.42 -22.04 -13.90
CA PRO A 381 -0.88 -20.70 -13.62
C PRO A 381 0.02 -20.13 -14.73
N GLU A 382 0.71 -21.00 -15.47
CA GLU A 382 1.60 -20.68 -16.59
C GLU A 382 0.83 -20.27 -17.85
N ALA A 383 -0.47 -20.62 -17.94
CA ALA A 383 -1.36 -20.17 -19.00
C ALA A 383 -1.83 -18.72 -18.81
N ILE A 384 -1.42 -18.06 -17.72
CA ILE A 384 -1.80 -16.70 -17.37
C ILE A 384 -0.62 -15.76 -17.57
N THR A 385 -0.82 -14.66 -18.29
CA THR A 385 0.12 -13.54 -18.36
C THR A 385 -0.47 -12.35 -17.62
N ILE A 386 0.28 -11.76 -16.69
CA ILE A 386 -0.16 -10.59 -15.93
C ILE A 386 0.74 -9.40 -16.28
N HIS A 387 0.15 -8.41 -16.92
CA HIS A 387 0.75 -7.09 -17.13
C HIS A 387 0.49 -6.23 -15.91
N LEU A 388 1.57 -5.80 -15.24
CA LEU A 388 1.47 -4.91 -14.09
C LEU A 388 1.17 -3.50 -14.58
N ILE A 389 0.00 -2.98 -14.23
CA ILE A 389 -0.41 -1.61 -14.57
C ILE A 389 -0.31 -0.73 -13.33
N ARG A 390 0.01 0.56 -13.52
CA ARG A 390 0.06 1.53 -12.42
C ARG A 390 -1.31 1.59 -11.74
N CYS A 391 -1.32 1.55 -10.42
CA CYS A 391 -2.55 1.69 -9.65
C CYS A 391 -2.81 3.16 -9.31
N GLY A 392 -4.06 3.60 -9.37
CA GLY A 392 -4.52 4.90 -8.87
C GLY A 392 -4.79 4.89 -7.36
N GLY A 393 -3.79 4.40 -6.61
CA GLY A 393 -3.88 4.13 -5.18
C GLY A 393 -4.16 2.66 -4.88
N GLY A 394 -3.54 2.17 -3.81
CA GLY A 394 -3.71 0.80 -3.32
C GLY A 394 -4.09 0.78 -1.85
N PHE A 395 -3.27 1.41 -0.99
CA PHE A 395 -3.46 1.51 0.47
C PHE A 395 -3.70 0.17 1.18
N GLY A 396 -3.49 -0.96 0.47
CA GLY A 396 -3.75 -2.31 0.92
C GLY A 396 -4.99 -2.98 0.30
N ARG A 397 -5.93 -2.23 -0.29
CA ARG A 397 -7.11 -2.75 -1.02
C ARG A 397 -6.74 -3.75 -2.11
N ARG A 398 -5.68 -3.42 -2.87
CA ARG A 398 -5.23 -4.16 -4.05
C ARG A 398 -4.26 -5.31 -3.67
N LEU A 399 -4.13 -5.63 -2.39
CA LEU A 399 -3.53 -6.89 -1.90
C LEU A 399 -4.51 -8.06 -2.02
N SER A 400 -5.82 -7.77 -1.99
CA SER A 400 -6.88 -8.68 -2.41
C SER A 400 -7.06 -8.59 -3.93
N ASN A 401 -7.42 -9.70 -4.58
CA ASN A 401 -7.43 -9.83 -6.05
C ASN A 401 -8.80 -10.28 -6.60
N ASP A 402 -9.87 -10.07 -5.84
CA ASP A 402 -11.26 -10.35 -6.18
C ASP A 402 -11.66 -9.79 -7.55
N TYR A 403 -11.35 -8.53 -7.83
CA TYR A 403 -11.65 -7.88 -9.11
C TYR A 403 -10.87 -8.47 -10.30
N MET A 404 -9.72 -9.13 -10.09
CA MET A 404 -9.02 -9.85 -11.15
C MET A 404 -9.76 -11.14 -11.51
N VAL A 405 -10.31 -11.83 -10.50
CA VAL A 405 -11.10 -13.06 -10.67
C VAL A 405 -12.38 -12.76 -11.41
N GLU A 406 -13.10 -11.72 -11.01
CA GLU A 406 -14.32 -11.27 -11.68
C GLU A 406 -14.06 -10.95 -13.16
N ALA A 407 -13.03 -10.13 -13.47
CA ALA A 407 -12.68 -9.78 -14.84
C ALA A 407 -12.31 -11.00 -15.69
N ALA A 408 -11.50 -11.91 -15.13
CA ALA A 408 -11.07 -13.12 -15.83
C ALA A 408 -12.23 -14.08 -16.11
N TRP A 409 -13.14 -14.25 -15.14
CA TRP A 409 -14.31 -15.11 -15.29
C TRP A 409 -15.29 -14.55 -16.33
N ILE A 410 -15.57 -13.25 -16.30
CA ILE A 410 -16.46 -12.59 -17.27
C ILE A 410 -15.84 -12.64 -18.68
N ALA A 411 -14.54 -12.36 -18.83
CA ALA A 411 -13.84 -12.42 -20.12
C ALA A 411 -13.87 -13.83 -20.73
N ARG A 412 -13.71 -14.87 -19.90
CA ARG A 412 -13.85 -16.27 -20.35
C ARG A 412 -15.26 -16.57 -20.82
N GLN A 413 -16.28 -16.17 -20.05
CA GLN A 413 -17.68 -16.46 -20.37
C GLN A 413 -18.11 -15.81 -21.70
N VAL A 414 -17.67 -14.59 -21.95
CA VAL A 414 -18.06 -13.81 -23.14
C VAL A 414 -17.20 -14.13 -24.37
N GLY A 415 -15.97 -14.62 -24.19
CA GLY A 415 -15.06 -14.92 -25.29
C GLY A 415 -14.52 -13.69 -26.02
N ALA A 416 -14.46 -12.54 -25.34
CA ALA A 416 -13.91 -11.29 -25.84
C ALA A 416 -13.03 -10.60 -24.77
N PRO A 417 -12.14 -9.66 -25.14
CA PRO A 417 -11.47 -8.83 -24.14
C PRO A 417 -12.51 -8.02 -23.35
N VAL A 418 -12.45 -8.04 -22.03
CA VAL A 418 -13.39 -7.34 -21.15
C VAL A 418 -12.63 -6.47 -20.16
N LYS A 419 -13.00 -5.20 -20.07
CA LYS A 419 -12.66 -4.34 -18.93
C LYS A 419 -13.81 -4.33 -17.93
N LEU A 420 -13.56 -4.91 -16.77
CA LEU A 420 -14.41 -4.72 -15.60
C LEU A 420 -14.02 -3.39 -14.93
N LEU A 421 -15.02 -2.56 -14.64
CA LEU A 421 -14.85 -1.34 -13.88
C LEU A 421 -16.02 -1.19 -12.89
N TRP A 422 -15.68 -1.18 -11.61
CA TRP A 422 -16.63 -0.93 -10.54
C TRP A 422 -17.04 0.54 -10.48
N THR A 423 -18.24 0.81 -10.01
CA THR A 423 -18.59 2.19 -9.60
C THR A 423 -17.89 2.52 -8.27
N ARG A 424 -17.86 3.81 -7.90
CA ARG A 424 -17.36 4.21 -6.57
C ARG A 424 -18.20 3.56 -5.47
N GLU A 425 -19.50 3.51 -5.67
CA GLU A 425 -20.44 2.93 -4.72
C GLU A 425 -20.18 1.43 -4.50
N ASP A 426 -19.88 0.70 -5.57
CA ASP A 426 -19.47 -0.72 -5.45
C ASP A 426 -18.13 -0.86 -4.74
N ASP A 427 -17.16 -0.01 -5.06
CA ASP A 427 -15.81 -0.01 -4.48
C ASP A 427 -15.83 0.28 -2.97
N MET A 428 -16.64 1.24 -2.53
CA MET A 428 -16.82 1.55 -1.11
C MET A 428 -17.60 0.45 -0.37
N ARG A 429 -18.65 -0.11 -0.99
CA ARG A 429 -19.55 -1.10 -0.36
C ARG A 429 -19.06 -2.55 -0.48
N HIS A 430 -18.05 -2.82 -1.29
CA HIS A 430 -17.43 -4.13 -1.44
C HIS A 430 -15.91 -4.05 -1.24
N ASP A 431 -15.51 -3.32 -0.20
CA ASP A 431 -14.14 -3.23 0.25
C ASP A 431 -13.77 -4.45 1.14
N TYR A 432 -12.48 -4.62 1.39
CA TYR A 432 -11.93 -5.41 2.49
C TYR A 432 -11.58 -4.45 3.62
N TYR A 433 -12.54 -4.16 4.48
CA TYR A 433 -12.42 -3.07 5.42
C TYR A 433 -11.30 -3.29 6.44
N ARG A 434 -10.66 -2.21 6.87
CA ARG A 434 -9.91 -2.24 8.13
C ARG A 434 -10.93 -2.63 9.23
N PRO A 435 -10.68 -3.65 10.04
CA PRO A 435 -11.67 -4.13 11.02
C PRO A 435 -11.85 -3.13 12.16
N ALA A 436 -13.07 -3.08 12.72
CA ALA A 436 -13.33 -2.40 14.00
C ALA A 436 -12.71 -3.18 15.17
N GLY A 437 -12.52 -2.52 16.32
CA GLY A 437 -11.99 -3.15 17.53
C GLY A 437 -12.24 -2.34 18.79
N TRP A 438 -12.27 -3.02 19.93
CA TRP A 438 -12.61 -2.47 21.25
C TRP A 438 -11.64 -2.97 22.33
N HIS A 439 -10.96 -2.06 23.01
CA HIS A 439 -9.99 -2.38 24.06
C HIS A 439 -10.51 -1.91 25.42
N PHE A 440 -10.40 -2.77 26.44
CA PHE A 440 -10.77 -2.46 27.81
C PHE A 440 -9.51 -2.57 28.67
N LEU A 441 -8.95 -1.41 29.01
CA LEU A 441 -7.63 -1.28 29.60
C LEU A 441 -7.71 -0.96 31.09
N LYS A 442 -6.81 -1.58 31.85
CA LYS A 442 -6.50 -1.23 33.24
C LYS A 442 -4.99 -1.15 33.43
N GLY A 443 -4.51 -0.01 33.92
CA GLY A 443 -3.08 0.24 34.15
C GLY A 443 -2.83 0.77 35.56
N GLY A 444 -1.68 0.41 36.13
CA GLY A 444 -1.25 0.83 37.45
C GLY A 444 0.01 1.68 37.39
N VAL A 445 0.04 2.77 38.16
CA VAL A 445 1.20 3.64 38.35
C VAL A 445 1.77 3.43 39.76
N GLY A 446 3.06 3.13 39.84
CA GLY A 446 3.80 2.93 41.09
C GLY A 446 4.27 4.23 41.74
N ALA A 447 4.89 4.11 42.92
CA ALA A 447 5.34 5.26 43.71
C ALA A 447 6.44 6.10 43.05
N SER A 448 7.22 5.53 42.13
CA SER A 448 8.23 6.28 41.37
C SER A 448 7.66 6.88 40.07
N GLY A 449 6.36 6.72 39.80
CA GLY A 449 5.72 7.15 38.56
C GLY A 449 6.02 6.25 37.36
N GLU A 450 6.27 4.95 37.59
CA GLU A 450 6.43 3.91 36.58
C GLU A 450 5.13 3.11 36.37
N ILE A 451 4.99 2.45 35.22
CA ILE A 451 3.90 1.49 35.00
C ILE A 451 4.23 0.20 35.75
N VAL A 452 3.42 -0.19 36.72
CA VAL A 452 3.61 -1.41 37.53
C VAL A 452 2.78 -2.59 37.05
N GLY A 453 1.67 -2.33 36.37
CA GLY A 453 0.78 -3.35 35.82
C GLY A 453 0.00 -2.84 34.62
N TRP A 454 -0.25 -3.73 33.67
CA TRP A 454 -1.05 -3.47 32.48
C TRP A 454 -1.93 -4.67 32.18
N HIS A 455 -3.22 -4.43 31.98
CA HIS A 455 -4.19 -5.40 31.48
C HIS A 455 -4.96 -4.80 30.32
N ASP A 456 -4.93 -5.46 29.16
CA ASP A 456 -5.80 -5.19 28.02
C ASP A 456 -6.72 -6.38 27.77
N HIS A 457 -8.03 -6.18 27.84
CA HIS A 457 -9.00 -7.12 27.27
C HIS A 457 -9.46 -6.56 25.92
N PHE A 458 -8.92 -7.14 24.85
CA PHE A 458 -9.25 -6.76 23.48
C PHE A 458 -10.42 -7.61 22.96
N VAL A 459 -11.53 -6.96 22.66
CA VAL A 459 -12.62 -7.58 21.91
C VAL A 459 -12.48 -7.20 20.44
N SER A 460 -12.44 -8.21 19.57
CA SER A 460 -12.21 -8.04 18.14
C SER A 460 -13.05 -8.99 17.30
N LEU A 461 -12.93 -8.88 15.99
CA LEU A 461 -13.64 -9.70 15.03
C LEU A 461 -12.89 -11.01 14.77
N GLY A 462 -13.61 -12.12 14.72
CA GLY A 462 -13.04 -13.45 14.50
C GLY A 462 -14.00 -14.57 14.86
N GLN A 463 -13.58 -15.79 14.62
CA GLN A 463 -14.34 -17.00 14.94
C GLN A 463 -13.40 -18.15 15.22
N GLU A 464 -13.87 -19.16 15.97
CA GLU A 464 -13.13 -20.40 16.23
C GLU A 464 -11.72 -20.17 16.83
N GLY A 465 -11.58 -19.14 17.68
CA GLY A 465 -10.31 -18.81 18.32
C GLY A 465 -9.28 -18.13 17.41
N ALA A 466 -9.64 -17.80 16.17
CA ALA A 466 -8.81 -17.08 15.23
C ALA A 466 -9.39 -15.69 14.92
N PHE A 467 -8.52 -14.67 14.94
CA PHE A 467 -8.88 -13.33 14.48
C PHE A 467 -9.22 -13.33 13.00
N ALA A 468 -10.21 -12.52 12.61
CA ALA A 468 -10.43 -12.19 11.22
C ALA A 468 -9.20 -11.49 10.63
N ARG A 469 -9.08 -11.49 9.29
CA ARG A 469 -7.93 -10.91 8.60
C ARG A 469 -7.71 -9.45 9.03
N SER A 470 -6.50 -9.14 9.50
CA SER A 470 -6.12 -7.82 10.02
C SER A 470 -6.84 -7.34 11.29
N ALA A 471 -7.58 -8.21 11.99
CA ALA A 471 -8.32 -7.86 13.21
C ALA A 471 -7.58 -8.18 14.52
N GLY A 472 -6.42 -8.86 14.44
CA GLY A 472 -5.65 -9.24 15.62
C GLY A 472 -4.63 -8.19 16.07
N MET A 473 -4.26 -8.27 17.35
CA MET A 473 -3.09 -7.61 17.93
C MET A 473 -2.04 -8.65 18.29
N SER A 474 -0.77 -8.38 18.02
CA SER A 474 0.33 -9.29 18.38
C SER A 474 0.42 -9.44 19.91
N PRO A 475 0.63 -10.65 20.45
CA PRO A 475 0.92 -10.84 21.88
C PRO A 475 2.15 -10.04 22.35
N THR A 476 3.03 -9.65 21.43
CA THR A 476 4.27 -8.94 21.74
C THR A 476 4.20 -7.45 21.43
N GLU A 477 3.01 -6.93 21.15
CA GLU A 477 2.79 -5.52 20.86
C GLU A 477 3.31 -4.64 21.99
N PHE A 478 3.86 -3.47 21.67
CA PHE A 478 4.34 -2.54 22.69
C PHE A 478 3.17 -2.12 23.60
N PRO A 479 3.31 -2.09 24.94
CA PRO A 479 4.53 -2.19 25.73
C PRO A 479 4.81 -3.58 26.34
N ALA A 480 4.23 -4.67 25.83
CA ALA A 480 4.22 -6.00 26.45
C ALA A 480 5.57 -6.47 26.99
N ARG A 481 6.64 -6.33 26.18
CA ARG A 481 7.99 -6.77 26.54
C ARG A 481 8.79 -5.75 27.38
N PHE A 482 8.21 -4.59 27.68
CA PHE A 482 8.83 -3.52 28.45
C PHE A 482 8.36 -3.50 29.91
N LEU A 483 7.28 -4.22 30.22
CA LEU A 483 6.66 -4.25 31.55
C LEU A 483 6.88 -5.62 32.21
N ALA A 484 7.07 -5.60 33.53
CA ALA A 484 7.24 -6.84 34.31
C ALA A 484 5.90 -7.58 34.52
N ASN A 485 4.81 -6.82 34.67
CA ASN A 485 3.46 -7.36 34.82
C ASN A 485 2.59 -6.86 33.67
N TYR A 486 2.32 -7.74 32.71
CA TYR A 486 1.55 -7.42 31.50
C TYR A 486 0.61 -8.56 31.18
N ARG A 487 -0.66 -8.22 30.93
CA ARG A 487 -1.68 -9.17 30.50
C ARG A 487 -2.42 -8.63 29.29
N TYR A 488 -2.60 -9.49 28.31
CA TYR A 488 -3.42 -9.26 27.13
C TYR A 488 -4.33 -10.48 26.95
N ASP A 489 -5.62 -10.23 27.05
CA ASP A 489 -6.69 -11.18 26.80
C ASP A 489 -7.47 -10.80 25.54
N SER A 490 -8.06 -11.79 24.87
CA SER A 490 -8.88 -11.60 23.68
C SER A 490 -10.26 -12.24 23.79
N SER A 491 -11.24 -11.65 23.11
CA SER A 491 -12.56 -12.24 22.87
C SER A 491 -13.03 -11.88 21.46
N LEU A 492 -13.76 -12.80 20.82
CA LEU A 492 -14.03 -12.72 19.38
C LEU A 492 -15.53 -12.61 19.09
N ILE A 493 -15.87 -11.76 18.12
CA ILE A 493 -17.21 -11.59 17.58
C ILE A 493 -17.19 -12.03 16.10
N PRO A 494 -18.03 -13.00 15.68
CA PRO A 494 -18.11 -13.41 14.27
C PRO A 494 -18.52 -12.24 13.36
N CYS A 495 -17.89 -12.13 12.20
CA CYS A 495 -18.10 -11.04 11.25
C CYS A 495 -18.31 -11.58 9.84
N GLY A 496 -19.42 -11.20 9.21
CA GLY A 496 -19.74 -11.53 7.82
C GLY A 496 -19.15 -10.57 6.79
N VAL A 497 -18.51 -9.49 7.24
CA VAL A 497 -17.95 -8.46 6.39
C VAL A 497 -16.47 -8.76 6.12
N PRO A 498 -16.00 -8.72 4.86
CA PRO A 498 -14.59 -8.94 4.53
C PRO A 498 -13.71 -7.89 5.21
N THR A 499 -12.61 -8.34 5.82
CA THR A 499 -11.62 -7.46 6.44
C THR A 499 -10.26 -7.61 5.78
N GLY A 500 -9.48 -6.54 5.79
CA GLY A 500 -8.21 -6.49 5.08
C GLY A 500 -7.19 -5.49 5.63
N PRO A 501 -5.96 -5.57 5.11
CA PRO A 501 -4.90 -4.64 5.47
C PRO A 501 -5.18 -3.27 4.86
N LEU A 502 -5.46 -2.26 5.70
CA LEU A 502 -5.32 -0.85 5.35
C LEU A 502 -3.93 -0.36 5.75
N ARG A 503 -3.40 0.66 5.07
CA ARG A 503 -2.07 1.27 5.31
C ARG A 503 -1.67 1.24 6.79
N ALA A 504 -0.51 0.66 7.08
CA ALA A 504 -0.04 0.29 8.42
C ALA A 504 -0.96 -0.73 9.14
N PRO A 505 -1.18 -1.95 8.58
CA PRO A 505 -2.14 -2.91 9.09
C PRO A 505 -1.98 -3.19 10.59
N GLY A 506 -3.07 -3.09 11.35
CA GLY A 506 -3.09 -3.21 12.81
C GLY A 506 -2.55 -1.96 13.52
N SER A 507 -1.34 -1.52 13.17
CA SER A 507 -0.70 -0.34 13.78
C SER A 507 -1.52 0.95 13.60
N ASN A 508 -2.25 1.09 12.50
CA ASN A 508 -3.15 2.23 12.22
C ASN A 508 -4.32 2.40 13.19
N ALA A 509 -4.54 1.47 14.11
CA ALA A 509 -5.55 1.56 15.17
C ALA A 509 -4.95 1.27 16.55
N ILE A 510 -4.07 0.27 16.66
CA ILE A 510 -3.43 -0.13 17.92
C ILE A 510 -2.57 0.99 18.50
N ALA A 511 -1.86 1.77 17.66
CA ALA A 511 -1.04 2.88 18.14
C ALA A 511 -1.89 3.97 18.82
N PHE A 512 -3.10 4.24 18.31
CA PHE A 512 -4.05 5.16 18.95
C PHE A 512 -4.35 4.71 20.38
N VAL A 513 -4.77 3.46 20.54
CA VAL A 513 -5.13 2.90 21.86
C VAL A 513 -3.93 2.92 22.82
N VAL A 514 -2.82 2.30 22.41
CA VAL A 514 -1.66 2.10 23.29
C VAL A 514 -1.02 3.43 23.68
N GLN A 515 -0.75 4.31 22.71
CA GLN A 515 -0.02 5.54 22.99
C GLN A 515 -0.90 6.60 23.67
N SER A 516 -2.22 6.59 23.47
CA SER A 516 -3.13 7.43 24.25
C SER A 516 -3.26 6.91 25.69
N PHE A 517 -3.34 5.60 25.93
CA PHE A 517 -3.41 5.09 27.30
C PHE A 517 -2.11 5.29 28.07
N ILE A 518 -0.95 5.16 27.40
CA ILE A 518 0.36 5.54 27.99
C ILE A 518 0.37 7.02 28.38
N ASP A 519 -0.27 7.89 27.59
CA ASP A 519 -0.41 9.30 27.94
C ASP A 519 -1.27 9.50 29.20
N GLU A 520 -2.40 8.80 29.31
CA GLU A 520 -3.23 8.85 30.52
C GLU A 520 -2.47 8.38 31.77
N LEU A 521 -1.64 7.34 31.65
CA LEU A 521 -0.77 6.87 32.73
C LEU A 521 0.31 7.91 33.09
N ALA A 522 0.89 8.59 32.10
CA ALA A 522 1.84 9.69 32.36
C ALA A 522 1.18 10.82 33.17
N HIS A 523 -0.04 11.20 32.80
CA HIS A 523 -0.80 12.21 33.53
C HIS A 523 -1.22 11.75 34.93
N ALA A 524 -1.60 10.48 35.11
CA ALA A 524 -1.88 9.91 36.42
C ALA A 524 -0.63 9.94 37.32
N ALA A 525 0.55 9.68 36.75
CA ALA A 525 1.84 9.80 37.42
C ALA A 525 2.27 11.25 37.71
N GLY A 526 1.58 12.25 37.16
CA GLY A 526 2.00 13.65 37.23
C GLY A 526 3.30 13.92 36.46
N ALA A 527 3.60 13.11 35.45
CA ALA A 527 4.84 13.16 34.68
C ALA A 527 4.64 13.86 33.32
N ASP A 528 5.70 14.49 32.82
CA ASP A 528 5.74 14.97 31.44
C ASP A 528 5.61 13.79 30.44
N PRO A 529 4.74 13.87 29.43
CA PRO A 529 4.51 12.78 28.46
C PRO A 529 5.74 12.31 27.68
N VAL A 530 6.71 13.20 27.38
CA VAL A 530 7.96 12.82 26.70
C VAL A 530 8.87 12.10 27.70
N ALA A 531 9.08 12.68 28.88
CA ALA A 531 9.92 12.10 29.92
C ALA A 531 9.41 10.72 30.37
N PHE A 532 8.10 10.55 30.50
CA PHE A 532 7.48 9.28 30.86
C PHE A 532 7.76 8.17 29.83
N ARG A 533 7.63 8.49 28.53
CA ARG A 533 7.94 7.55 27.44
C ARG A 533 9.43 7.18 27.41
N LEU A 534 10.32 8.16 27.63
CA LEU A 534 11.76 7.90 27.71
C LEU A 534 12.12 7.02 28.92
N LYS A 535 11.47 7.23 30.07
CA LYS A 535 11.64 6.38 31.26
C LYS A 535 11.15 4.95 31.00
N LEU A 536 10.01 4.77 30.32
CA LEU A 536 9.46 3.46 29.96
C LEU A 536 10.40 2.68 29.04
N LEU A 537 10.98 3.34 28.04
CA LEU A 537 11.94 2.73 27.12
C LEU A 537 13.24 2.34 27.84
N GLY A 538 13.76 3.24 28.68
CA GLY A 538 15.03 3.08 29.39
C GLY A 538 16.22 2.85 28.45
N ASP A 539 17.34 2.39 29.00
CA ASP A 539 18.56 2.06 28.25
C ASP A 539 18.58 0.59 27.78
N LYS A 540 17.40 0.01 27.51
CA LYS A 540 17.29 -1.36 27.05
C LYS A 540 17.94 -1.50 25.66
N PRO A 541 18.59 -2.63 25.35
CA PRO A 541 19.09 -2.92 24.01
C PRO A 541 17.90 -3.26 23.08
N VAL A 542 18.06 -4.23 22.18
CA VAL A 542 16.91 -4.77 21.44
C VAL A 542 16.06 -5.63 22.39
N VAL A 543 14.77 -5.34 22.46
CA VAL A 543 13.78 -6.09 23.24
C VAL A 543 12.97 -6.99 22.30
N GLY A 544 13.13 -8.30 22.43
CA GLY A 544 12.56 -9.30 21.50
C GLY A 544 13.53 -9.68 20.37
N GLU A 545 13.05 -10.45 19.38
CA GLU A 545 13.89 -11.05 18.33
C GLU A 545 13.41 -10.72 16.91
N GLY A 546 14.36 -10.71 15.97
CA GLY A 546 14.10 -10.54 14.54
C GLY A 546 13.36 -9.25 14.18
N ALA A 547 12.47 -9.33 13.19
CA ALA A 547 11.62 -8.22 12.75
C ALA A 547 10.55 -7.81 13.79
N SER A 548 10.39 -8.56 14.88
CA SER A 548 9.52 -8.22 16.01
C SER A 548 10.28 -7.54 17.16
N GLY A 549 11.60 -7.38 17.02
CA GLY A 549 12.47 -6.80 18.03
C GLY A 549 12.40 -5.27 18.02
N TYR A 550 12.29 -4.70 19.22
CA TYR A 550 12.23 -3.26 19.44
C TYR A 550 13.60 -2.73 19.84
N ALA A 551 14.23 -1.88 19.03
CA ALA A 551 15.43 -1.16 19.44
C ALA A 551 15.04 0.07 20.29
N ALA A 552 15.04 -0.08 21.62
CA ALA A 552 14.58 0.99 22.52
C ALA A 552 15.40 2.28 22.35
N GLY A 553 16.71 2.18 22.08
CA GLY A 553 17.55 3.33 21.76
C GLY A 553 17.08 4.10 20.51
N ARG A 554 16.62 3.42 19.46
CA ARG A 554 16.09 4.07 18.24
C ARG A 554 14.73 4.73 18.50
N MET A 555 13.87 4.08 19.29
CA MET A 555 12.61 4.68 19.76
C MET A 555 12.87 5.96 20.56
N ALA A 556 13.79 5.90 21.52
CA ALA A 556 14.17 7.05 22.33
C ALA A 556 14.77 8.17 21.48
N ALA A 557 15.57 7.83 20.46
CA ALA A 557 16.18 8.81 19.55
C ALA A 557 15.13 9.61 18.76
N VAL A 558 14.11 8.94 18.20
CA VAL A 558 13.05 9.65 17.47
C VAL A 558 12.18 10.49 18.40
N VAL A 559 11.87 10.00 19.62
CA VAL A 559 11.14 10.78 20.63
C VAL A 559 11.91 12.04 21.04
N LYS A 560 13.22 11.93 21.31
CA LYS A 560 14.08 13.07 21.64
C LYS A 560 14.14 14.09 20.50
N LEU A 561 14.32 13.61 19.27
CA LEU A 561 14.42 14.50 18.11
C LEU A 561 13.11 15.25 17.86
N VAL A 562 11.95 14.58 17.92
CA VAL A 562 10.68 15.28 17.67
C VAL A 562 10.36 16.28 18.79
N ALA A 563 10.72 15.97 20.04
CA ALA A 563 10.58 16.89 21.16
C ALA A 563 11.45 18.14 20.97
N GLU A 564 12.72 17.97 20.54
CA GLU A 564 13.61 19.09 20.21
C GLU A 564 13.02 19.97 19.09
N LYS A 565 12.61 19.36 17.97
CA LYS A 565 12.16 20.09 16.77
C LYS A 565 10.81 20.79 16.94
N SER A 566 9.93 20.25 17.78
CA SER A 566 8.65 20.88 18.11
C SER A 566 8.76 21.98 19.18
N GLY A 567 9.93 22.10 19.83
CA GLY A 567 10.09 22.97 20.99
C GLY A 567 9.26 22.51 22.18
N TRP A 568 9.18 21.18 22.41
CA TRP A 568 8.41 20.59 23.51
C TRP A 568 8.80 21.22 24.85
N GLY A 569 7.81 21.40 25.72
CA GLY A 569 7.95 22.12 27.00
C GLY A 569 7.71 23.64 26.89
N ARG A 570 7.56 24.20 25.67
CA ARG A 570 7.09 25.57 25.51
C ARG A 570 5.65 25.73 25.98
N LYS A 571 5.28 26.93 26.43
CA LYS A 571 3.90 27.30 26.73
C LYS A 571 3.13 27.60 25.44
N PRO A 572 2.12 26.80 25.04
CA PRO A 572 1.32 27.10 23.87
C PRO A 572 0.33 28.26 24.14
N PRO A 573 -0.23 28.90 23.09
CA PRO A 573 -1.33 29.86 23.25
C PRO A 573 -2.53 29.25 24.00
N LYS A 574 -3.39 30.11 24.54
CA LYS A 574 -4.63 29.64 25.18
C LYS A 574 -5.49 28.90 24.16
N GLY A 575 -6.03 27.73 24.53
CA GLY A 575 -6.82 26.88 23.64
C GLY A 575 -5.99 26.04 22.67
N HIS A 576 -4.65 26.12 22.75
CA HIS A 576 -3.76 25.24 22.01
C HIS A 576 -3.22 24.12 22.90
N GLY A 577 -2.88 23.00 22.28
CA GLY A 577 -2.26 21.85 22.94
C GLY A 577 -1.25 21.18 22.04
N LEU A 578 -0.20 20.60 22.65
CA LEU A 578 0.76 19.73 21.99
C LEU A 578 0.58 18.31 22.50
N GLY A 579 0.58 17.34 21.61
CA GLY A 579 0.52 15.92 21.94
C GLY A 579 1.64 15.16 21.24
N VAL A 580 2.22 14.19 21.94
CA VAL A 580 3.33 13.37 21.46
C VAL A 580 2.96 11.90 21.44
N ALA A 581 3.46 11.17 20.44
CA ALA A 581 3.44 9.72 20.41
C ALA A 581 4.59 9.17 19.56
N PHE A 582 4.91 7.89 19.73
CA PHE A 582 5.83 7.17 18.86
C PHE A 582 5.28 5.79 18.54
N HIS A 583 5.75 5.20 17.45
CA HIS A 583 5.42 3.83 17.10
C HIS A 583 6.56 3.16 16.34
N TYR A 584 6.73 1.86 16.54
CA TYR A 584 7.54 1.01 15.68
C TYR A 584 6.63 0.12 14.87
N SER A 585 6.71 0.23 13.56
CA SER A 585 6.00 -0.64 12.64
C SER A 585 6.79 -0.75 11.35
N HIS A 586 6.66 -1.89 10.67
CA HIS A 586 7.26 -2.10 9.35
C HIS A 586 8.76 -1.76 9.28
N LEU A 587 9.50 -2.12 10.35
CA LEU A 587 10.93 -1.88 10.57
C LEU A 587 11.34 -0.41 10.81
N GLY A 588 10.44 0.55 10.63
CA GLY A 588 10.68 1.98 10.84
C GLY A 588 10.34 2.44 12.26
N TYR A 589 11.09 3.43 12.75
CA TYR A 589 10.86 4.06 14.06
C TYR A 589 10.41 5.50 13.82
N PHE A 590 9.22 5.85 14.32
CA PHE A 590 8.62 7.17 14.11
C PHE A 590 8.13 7.75 15.41
N ALA A 591 8.34 9.06 15.59
CA ALA A 591 7.71 9.83 16.65
C ALA A 591 7.17 11.13 16.08
N GLU A 592 6.02 11.55 16.58
CA GLU A 592 5.30 12.72 16.08
C GLU A 592 4.82 13.59 17.22
N VAL A 593 4.85 14.90 16.96
CA VAL A 593 4.19 15.91 17.79
C VAL A 593 3.18 16.64 16.93
N VAL A 594 1.95 16.71 17.42
CA VAL A 594 0.87 17.49 16.79
C VAL A 594 0.57 18.69 17.68
N GLU A 595 0.49 19.88 17.07
CA GLU A 595 -0.12 21.05 17.71
C GLU A 595 -1.52 21.28 17.13
N VAL A 596 -2.49 21.46 18.03
CA VAL A 596 -3.86 21.84 17.67
C VAL A 596 -4.27 23.11 18.39
N ALA A 597 -5.23 23.81 17.80
CA ALA A 597 -6.07 24.77 18.51
C ALA A 597 -7.50 24.24 18.54
N VAL A 598 -8.17 24.34 19.69
CA VAL A 598 -9.58 23.98 19.85
C VAL A 598 -10.34 25.20 20.34
N ASP A 599 -11.39 25.59 19.62
CA ASP A 599 -12.23 26.71 20.02
C ASP A 599 -13.33 26.28 21.02
N PRO A 600 -14.01 27.23 21.70
CA PRO A 600 -15.09 26.89 22.63
C PRO A 600 -16.27 26.12 22.00
N GLY A 601 -16.46 26.25 20.68
CA GLY A 601 -17.45 25.51 19.89
C GLY A 601 -17.02 24.09 19.53
N GLY A 602 -15.82 23.66 19.95
CA GLY A 602 -15.28 22.33 19.70
C GLY A 602 -14.61 22.16 18.33
N ALA A 603 -14.47 23.23 17.54
CA ALA A 603 -13.81 23.14 16.24
C ALA A 603 -12.30 22.95 16.43
N ILE A 604 -11.73 21.99 15.71
CA ILE A 604 -10.31 21.65 15.75
C ILE A 604 -9.61 22.29 14.57
N LYS A 605 -8.54 23.03 14.84
CA LYS A 605 -7.58 23.48 13.83
C LYS A 605 -6.25 22.78 14.03
N LEU A 606 -5.82 22.04 13.01
CA LEU A 606 -4.48 21.45 12.97
C LEU A 606 -3.46 22.56 12.68
N VAL A 607 -2.59 22.87 13.65
CA VAL A 607 -1.64 23.98 13.54
C VAL A 607 -0.38 23.53 12.82
N LYS A 608 0.22 22.42 13.25
CA LYS A 608 1.44 21.85 12.67
C LYS A 608 1.69 20.42 13.16
N VAL A 609 2.36 19.62 12.34
CA VAL A 609 2.89 18.30 12.71
C VAL A 609 4.40 18.28 12.54
N TRP A 610 5.11 17.77 13.54
CA TRP A 610 6.54 17.47 13.46
C TRP A 610 6.73 15.96 13.48
N VAL A 611 7.59 15.45 12.61
CA VAL A 611 7.89 14.03 12.45
C VAL A 611 9.39 13.80 12.60
N ALA A 612 9.76 12.88 13.48
CA ALA A 612 11.10 12.30 13.53
C ALA A 612 11.05 10.85 13.07
N ALA A 613 11.96 10.49 12.17
CA ALA A 613 11.98 9.18 11.52
C ALA A 613 13.39 8.58 11.55
N ASP A 614 13.51 7.32 11.97
CA ASP A 614 14.71 6.52 11.76
C ASP A 614 14.38 5.32 10.87
N ILE A 615 14.82 5.41 9.62
CA ILE A 615 14.65 4.39 8.59
C ILE A 615 15.97 3.79 8.10
N GLY A 616 17.04 3.93 8.89
CA GLY A 616 18.37 3.40 8.59
C GLY A 616 19.32 4.42 7.96
N ARG A 617 20.44 3.91 7.44
CA ARG A 617 21.61 4.69 7.00
C ARG A 617 21.38 5.57 5.78
N HIS A 618 20.39 5.25 4.95
CA HIS A 618 20.12 5.98 3.72
C HIS A 618 18.64 6.16 3.46
N VAL A 619 18.31 7.37 3.02
CA VAL A 619 17.06 7.67 2.33
C VAL A 619 17.34 7.58 0.83
N ILE A 620 16.77 6.58 0.14
CA ILE A 620 17.12 6.30 -1.28
C ILE A 620 16.79 7.49 -2.18
N ASN A 621 15.55 7.97 -2.12
CA ASN A 621 15.07 9.16 -2.82
C ASN A 621 14.42 10.11 -1.80
N PRO A 622 15.10 11.17 -1.35
CA PRO A 622 14.57 12.11 -0.36
C PRO A 622 13.24 12.74 -0.74
N MET A 623 13.01 13.03 -2.03
CA MET A 623 11.75 13.62 -2.50
C MET A 623 10.59 12.62 -2.35
N GLY A 624 10.79 11.37 -2.77
CA GLY A 624 9.78 10.33 -2.58
C GLY A 624 9.53 10.02 -1.10
N ALA A 625 10.58 10.11 -0.27
CA ALA A 625 10.47 9.86 1.16
C ALA A 625 9.63 10.91 1.89
N LEU A 626 9.83 12.20 1.59
CA LEU A 626 9.02 13.28 2.15
C LEU A 626 7.54 13.11 1.76
N ASN A 627 7.24 12.86 0.48
CA ASN A 627 5.87 12.64 0.02
C ASN A 627 5.19 11.44 0.73
N GLN A 628 5.95 10.38 1.01
CA GLN A 628 5.44 9.22 1.73
C GLN A 628 5.09 9.52 3.19
N VAL A 629 5.93 10.30 3.88
CA VAL A 629 5.66 10.73 5.25
C VAL A 629 4.47 11.66 5.30
N GLU A 630 4.46 12.71 4.46
CA GLU A 630 3.36 13.67 4.39
C GLU A 630 2.02 12.98 4.10
N GLY A 631 1.97 12.10 3.11
CA GLY A 631 0.77 11.33 2.81
C GLY A 631 0.35 10.40 3.95
N SER A 632 1.29 9.81 4.70
CA SER A 632 0.95 8.95 5.85
C SER A 632 0.29 9.73 6.99
N VAL A 633 0.86 10.90 7.30
CA VAL A 633 0.37 11.80 8.34
C VAL A 633 -1.02 12.30 7.98
N LEU A 634 -1.23 12.76 6.73
CA LEU A 634 -2.54 13.21 6.26
C LEU A 634 -3.58 12.09 6.28
N ASP A 635 -3.22 10.87 5.86
CA ASP A 635 -4.11 9.70 5.96
C ASP A 635 -4.51 9.45 7.42
N GLY A 636 -3.57 9.43 8.35
CA GLY A 636 -3.85 9.20 9.77
C GLY A 636 -4.71 10.28 10.41
N LEU A 637 -4.49 11.56 10.06
CA LEU A 637 -5.34 12.66 10.51
C LEU A 637 -6.75 12.56 9.90
N SER A 638 -6.86 12.20 8.63
CA SER A 638 -8.15 11.98 7.95
C SER A 638 -8.94 10.84 8.61
N VAL A 639 -8.27 9.75 8.97
CA VAL A 639 -8.85 8.63 9.72
C VAL A 639 -9.41 9.12 11.06
N ALA A 640 -8.59 9.84 11.83
CA ALA A 640 -8.95 10.27 13.17
C ALA A 640 -10.11 11.27 13.18
N LEU A 641 -10.23 12.14 12.17
CA LEU A 641 -11.23 13.21 12.15
C LEU A 641 -12.56 12.79 11.53
N HIS A 642 -12.56 11.96 10.48
CA HIS A 642 -13.69 11.92 9.55
C HIS A 642 -14.21 10.52 9.21
N GLN A 643 -13.32 9.53 9.18
CA GLN A 643 -13.62 8.30 8.44
C GLN A 643 -14.21 7.21 9.35
N LYS A 644 -15.27 6.57 8.84
CA LYS A 644 -15.85 5.34 9.39
C LYS A 644 -16.67 4.62 8.33
N ILE A 645 -16.72 3.30 8.40
CA ILE A 645 -17.75 2.50 7.76
C ILE A 645 -18.65 1.92 8.84
N THR A 646 -19.95 2.13 8.66
CA THR A 646 -21.03 1.62 9.48
C THR A 646 -21.62 0.39 8.79
N ILE A 647 -21.75 -0.70 9.54
CA ILE A 647 -22.44 -1.89 9.07
C ILE A 647 -23.88 -1.85 9.57
N GLU A 648 -24.83 -2.00 8.67
CA GLU A 648 -26.26 -2.08 8.93
C GLU A 648 -26.85 -3.25 8.12
N ASN A 649 -27.58 -4.14 8.78
CA ASN A 649 -28.18 -5.32 8.15
C ASN A 649 -27.17 -6.14 7.31
N GLY A 650 -25.95 -6.32 7.83
CA GLY A 650 -24.87 -7.04 7.16
C GLY A 650 -24.21 -6.31 5.98
N ALA A 651 -24.57 -5.04 5.71
CA ALA A 651 -24.09 -4.25 4.58
C ALA A 651 -23.41 -2.94 5.03
N ALA A 652 -22.49 -2.42 4.23
CA ALA A 652 -21.91 -1.09 4.47
C ALA A 652 -22.90 0.03 4.10
N ALA A 653 -23.10 0.97 5.02
CA ALA A 653 -24.03 2.09 4.83
C ALA A 653 -23.44 3.16 3.90
N GLU A 654 -22.21 3.60 4.18
CA GLU A 654 -21.50 4.62 3.43
C GLU A 654 -21.15 4.12 2.02
N SER A 655 -21.17 5.03 1.06
CA SER A 655 -21.17 4.70 -0.36
C SER A 655 -20.18 5.51 -1.19
N ASN A 656 -19.81 6.73 -0.77
CA ASN A 656 -18.99 7.64 -1.57
C ASN A 656 -18.32 8.70 -0.68
N PHE A 657 -17.58 9.65 -1.25
CA PHE A 657 -16.90 10.71 -0.48
C PHE A 657 -17.85 11.73 0.17
N GLY A 658 -19.14 11.67 -0.13
CA GLY A 658 -20.16 12.52 0.50
C GLY A 658 -20.57 12.04 1.90
N ASP A 659 -20.57 10.72 2.12
CA ASP A 659 -20.88 10.07 3.39
C ASP A 659 -19.64 9.42 4.05
N TYR A 660 -18.53 9.28 3.32
CA TYR A 660 -17.18 8.93 3.79
C TYR A 660 -16.17 10.05 3.47
N PRO A 661 -16.15 11.16 4.22
CA PRO A 661 -15.31 12.29 3.88
C PRO A 661 -13.82 11.99 4.07
N LEU A 662 -13.01 12.40 3.08
CA LEU A 662 -11.56 12.52 3.21
C LEU A 662 -11.22 13.94 3.64
N MET A 663 -10.11 14.09 4.37
CA MET A 663 -9.53 15.39 4.69
C MET A 663 -9.36 16.25 3.43
N ARG A 664 -9.74 17.52 3.52
CA ARG A 664 -9.62 18.50 2.44
C ARG A 664 -8.36 19.35 2.62
N ILE A 665 -7.92 19.99 1.53
CA ILE A 665 -6.69 20.79 1.51
C ILE A 665 -6.68 21.93 2.54
N GLY A 666 -7.85 22.50 2.87
CA GLY A 666 -7.96 23.56 3.88
C GLY A 666 -7.78 23.08 5.33
N GLU A 667 -7.86 21.77 5.56
CA GLU A 667 -7.67 21.15 6.88
C GLU A 667 -6.24 20.65 7.07
N ALA A 668 -5.50 20.42 5.98
CA ALA A 668 -4.16 19.87 6.01
C ALA A 668 -3.16 20.82 6.72
N PRO A 669 -2.47 20.38 7.79
CA PRO A 669 -1.48 21.19 8.46
C PRO A 669 -0.15 21.19 7.70
N PRO A 670 0.73 22.18 7.95
CA PRO A 670 2.14 22.06 7.65
C PRO A 670 2.74 20.84 8.36
N ILE A 671 3.57 20.07 7.64
CA ILE A 671 4.26 18.88 8.15
C ILE A 671 5.77 19.10 8.02
N GLU A 672 6.51 18.99 9.12
CA GLU A 672 7.96 19.11 9.14
C GLU A 672 8.60 17.76 9.49
N THR A 673 9.42 17.21 8.60
CA THR A 673 10.00 15.86 8.74
C THR A 673 11.51 15.89 8.90
N HIS A 674 12.02 15.12 9.87
CA HIS A 674 13.46 14.96 10.12
C HIS A 674 13.85 13.48 10.13
N PHE A 675 14.82 13.11 9.29
CA PHE A 675 15.36 11.75 9.23
C PHE A 675 16.65 11.63 10.02
N ILE A 676 16.70 10.68 10.95
CA ILE A 676 17.92 10.23 11.62
C ILE A 676 18.65 9.29 10.67
N LYS A 677 19.92 9.58 10.39
CA LYS A 677 20.82 8.65 9.69
C LYS A 677 21.48 7.75 10.73
N SER A 678 20.99 6.52 10.86
CA SER A 678 21.52 5.51 11.79
C SER A 678 22.37 4.47 11.05
N ASP A 679 23.16 3.65 11.74
CA ASP A 679 23.97 2.60 11.11
C ASP A 679 23.17 1.34 10.73
N HIS A 680 21.85 1.38 10.73
CA HIS A 680 21.01 0.24 10.35
C HIS A 680 20.74 0.19 8.85
N SER A 681 20.45 -0.98 8.30
CA SER A 681 20.06 -1.12 6.89
C SER A 681 18.82 -0.27 6.58
N PRO A 682 18.70 0.29 5.36
CA PRO A 682 17.51 1.03 4.96
C PRO A 682 16.23 0.20 5.10
N THR A 683 15.19 0.82 5.63
CA THR A 683 13.87 0.23 5.81
C THR A 683 12.87 0.81 4.82
N GLY A 684 11.61 0.38 4.86
CA GLY A 684 10.56 0.98 4.06
C GLY A 684 9.86 2.15 4.74
N LEU A 685 9.07 2.87 3.96
CA LEU A 685 8.44 4.13 4.35
C LEU A 685 6.97 4.22 3.91
N GLY A 686 6.40 3.10 3.46
CA GLY A 686 5.03 3.01 2.97
C GLY A 686 4.01 3.38 4.04
N GLU A 687 4.26 2.90 5.26
CA GLU A 687 3.28 2.78 6.33
C GLU A 687 3.66 3.47 7.66
N PRO A 688 4.94 3.52 8.10
CA PRO A 688 5.26 3.68 9.52
C PRO A 688 5.08 5.10 10.11
N ALA A 689 4.83 6.11 9.27
CA ALA A 689 4.49 7.47 9.70
C ALA A 689 2.97 7.68 9.93
N LEU A 690 2.12 6.71 9.58
CA LEU A 690 0.69 6.85 9.86
C LEU A 690 0.37 6.62 11.36
N PRO A 691 0.84 5.54 12.01
CA PRO A 691 0.38 5.19 13.35
C PRO A 691 0.54 6.25 14.45
N PRO A 692 1.69 6.96 14.60
CA PRO A 692 1.88 7.87 15.73
C PRO A 692 1.06 9.16 15.64
N VAL A 693 0.57 9.57 14.45
CA VAL A 693 -0.19 10.82 14.33
C VAL A 693 -1.54 10.77 15.06
N LEU A 694 -2.21 9.61 15.06
CA LEU A 694 -3.54 9.44 15.66
C LEU A 694 -3.53 9.71 17.18
N PRO A 695 -2.70 9.04 17.99
CA PRO A 695 -2.60 9.33 19.41
C PRO A 695 -1.99 10.71 19.67
N ALA A 696 -1.04 11.20 18.87
CA ALA A 696 -0.47 12.53 19.04
C ALA A 696 -1.55 13.63 18.89
N LEU A 697 -2.43 13.51 17.90
CA LEU A 697 -3.60 14.39 17.74
C LEU A 697 -4.54 14.32 18.96
N CYS A 698 -4.89 13.11 19.40
CA CYS A 698 -5.80 12.93 20.54
C CYS A 698 -5.21 13.49 21.85
N ASN A 699 -3.91 13.30 22.07
CA ASN A 699 -3.20 13.85 23.22
C ASN A 699 -3.09 15.38 23.14
N ALA A 700 -2.93 15.95 21.93
CA ALA A 700 -2.92 17.40 21.72
C ALA A 700 -4.27 18.04 22.04
N ILE A 701 -5.38 17.40 21.63
CA ILE A 701 -6.74 17.82 21.97
C ILE A 701 -6.97 17.76 23.48
N PHE A 702 -6.50 16.70 24.14
CA PHE A 702 -6.56 16.62 25.60
C PHE A 702 -5.76 17.76 26.26
N ALA A 703 -4.54 18.04 25.80
CA ALA A 703 -3.73 19.14 26.33
C ALA A 703 -4.42 20.51 26.14
N ALA A 704 -5.17 20.70 25.05
CA ALA A 704 -5.89 21.93 24.77
C ALA A 704 -7.19 22.09 25.59
N THR A 705 -7.88 20.98 25.89
CA THR A 705 -9.28 21.01 26.37
C THR A 705 -9.53 20.31 27.71
N GLY A 706 -8.60 19.47 28.17
CA GLY A 706 -8.79 18.55 29.29
C GLY A 706 -9.65 17.33 28.97
N LYS A 707 -10.13 17.16 27.74
CA LYS A 707 -11.05 16.08 27.35
C LYS A 707 -10.31 14.96 26.63
N ARG A 708 -10.49 13.72 27.10
CA ARG A 708 -9.87 12.53 26.50
C ARG A 708 -10.68 12.05 25.31
N ILE A 709 -9.99 11.78 24.20
CA ILE A 709 -10.55 11.09 23.04
C ILE A 709 -10.24 9.61 23.20
N ARG A 710 -11.30 8.79 23.31
CA ARG A 710 -11.18 7.32 23.39
C ARG A 710 -11.92 6.58 22.27
N ARG A 711 -12.57 7.33 21.38
CA ARG A 711 -13.29 6.79 20.23
C ARG A 711 -12.88 7.53 18.96
N LEU A 712 -12.70 6.80 17.87
CA LEU A 712 -12.53 7.35 16.54
C LEU A 712 -13.77 7.07 15.66
N PRO A 713 -14.07 7.93 14.67
CA PRO A 713 -13.51 9.27 14.49
C PRO A 713 -13.89 10.22 15.63
N ILE A 714 -13.18 11.34 15.75
CA ILE A 714 -13.34 12.32 16.83
C ILE A 714 -14.70 13.03 16.72
N GLU A 715 -15.48 12.97 17.80
CA GLU A 715 -16.75 13.70 17.91
C GLU A 715 -16.51 15.10 18.48
N THR A 716 -16.51 16.12 17.63
CA THR A 716 -16.27 17.52 18.04
C THR A 716 -17.31 18.07 19.01
N GLU A 717 -18.54 17.52 19.02
CA GLU A 717 -19.57 17.85 20.00
C GLU A 717 -19.09 17.60 21.44
N LEU A 718 -18.27 16.56 21.65
CA LEU A 718 -17.68 16.27 22.95
C LEU A 718 -16.75 17.38 23.40
N LEU A 719 -16.20 18.19 22.49
CA LEU A 719 -15.19 19.21 22.78
C LEU A 719 -15.78 20.55 23.22
N LYS A 720 -17.06 20.83 22.94
CA LYS A 720 -17.73 22.08 23.31
C LYS A 720 -17.62 22.41 24.80
N THR A 721 -17.24 23.64 25.11
CA THR A 721 -17.25 24.16 26.49
C THR A 721 -18.47 25.06 26.67
N ALA A 722 -19.11 24.98 27.84
CA ALA A 722 -20.27 25.80 28.19
C ALA A 722 -19.94 27.30 28.25
#